data_AF-A0A3D4A1W5-F1
#
_entry.id   AF-A0A3D4A1W5-F1
#
_cell.length_a   1.000
_cell.length_b   1.000
_cell.length_c   1.000
_cell.angle_alpha   90.00
_cell.angle_beta   90.00
_cell.angle_gamma   90.00
#
_symmetry.space_group_name_H-M   'P 1'
#
loop_
_entity.id
_entity.type
_entity.pdbx_description
1 polymer ?
#
loop_
_entity_poly.entity_id
_entity_poly.type
_entity_poly.pdbx_seq_one_letter_code
_entity_poly.pdbx_strand_id
1 'polypeptide(L)'
;MQRIVTTPPPSTPTSDGHLSGGWWRDAEKGRILCELCPRECNLKEGDRGFCFVRQNINGEMMLTTYGRSTGFCIDPIEKKPLNHFYPGTSVLSFGTAGCNLGCKFCQNWDISKSREVQRLSEVAMPEAIATAAQHHQCKSVAFTYNDPVIWAEYAIDTAIECHQRDIETIAVTAGYISDEAREEFFSHMSAANIDLKAFTEEFYFNLTYSHIKPVLETLKWLSEFQQTWFEITNLVIPDANDSTDELRELCDWIMEHCGDEVPVHFTAFHPDFKMQDRPRTSHETLLRAYEVARRQGIKYPYVGNVHDVKHQSTFCASCGELLIERDWYKLGVYNLNLNTCSKCSSEIPGCFAPQPGTWGAGRQPIKIRDFVTLELPQNAQEQTPPPSESQKMENTAAIELSSSQEQAIHALACQVVCDEVCASKETRSVAALEGADKEMVMGAFVTLKKNGTLRSCCGVLGQPMKLIHALDQSARRTATSDPRFPPVSPSELPELDVDVSLLHNIQPVTCNAQERHEHIEIGKHGLIIEQSGKRGLLLPVVAVEHQADERAFLEMVCRKAGIPIDAWQSDDASLETFETIVTEGPMPNSCAAQLPSQQACSFINNQSLRQLALMTHQNIDAMLMGATPSYVMPGIPDGNVKGLLYQLTHEDGSTIGVMQFAMNKTVPLHSTLLQNAQNLAGQLSQSHTGASDFVSTSTPSLALLDDPAIHGRLSDESDLSLDTTTRMLVAMDENVLIAAYDSSSDTKSLIDTIRSKLPSTSIEHAQLISFAVNSTTERLHYTRIPKARSFEGPRPPAVAGAFYPGTKEELDRVVEDLIQDAPDTKVTASAVMVPHAGLIYSGQLAADVLGQVDIPETVIIIGPKHTRVGLPWAVSPCSSWSLPGCELQSDTSLAAQLVDGISGLEFDAGAHASEHCIEMELILLAKLAPKTKVVGIAMGNATLQECTTFANELNKVLNALDNKPLLIISSDMHHFGTQEVNNSLDRKAIGAMHSLDPEQLFDTVKTNHISMCGMIPAVIVMQTLLDRGELNQCTEVGYYTSGKITGSYEKVVGYCGLVLN
;
A
#
# COMPACT_ATOMS: atom_id res chain seq x y z
N MET A 1 -20.37 -4.93 43.08
CA MET A 1 -18.91 -5.05 43.22
C MET A 1 -18.32 -4.84 41.85
N GLN A 2 -17.34 -3.95 41.68
CA GLN A 2 -16.59 -3.84 40.43
C GLN A 2 -15.68 -5.06 40.32
N ARG A 3 -15.78 -5.81 39.22
CA ARG A 3 -14.81 -6.87 38.90
C ARG A 3 -13.49 -6.21 38.54
N ILE A 4 -12.40 -6.71 39.09
CA ILE A 4 -11.03 -6.30 38.79
C ILE A 4 -10.26 -7.58 38.48
N VAL A 5 -9.66 -7.65 37.30
CA VAL A 5 -8.91 -8.80 36.79
C VAL A 5 -7.49 -8.33 36.53
N THR A 6 -6.54 -8.75 37.36
CA THR A 6 -5.13 -8.32 37.32
C THR A 6 -4.20 -9.36 36.70
N THR A 7 -4.68 -10.58 36.48
CA THR A 7 -3.93 -11.68 35.87
C THR A 7 -4.78 -12.33 34.79
N PRO A 8 -4.18 -12.96 33.77
CA PRO A 8 -4.95 -13.68 32.78
C PRO A 8 -5.66 -14.90 33.38
N PRO A 9 -6.90 -15.20 32.94
CA PRO A 9 -7.59 -16.43 33.33
C PRO A 9 -6.94 -17.67 32.66
N PRO A 10 -7.23 -18.89 33.14
CA PRO A 10 -6.67 -20.12 32.56
C PRO A 10 -6.93 -20.22 31.05
N SER A 11 -5.89 -20.60 30.31
CA SER A 11 -5.78 -20.53 28.84
C SER A 11 -6.65 -21.54 28.07
N THR A 12 -7.96 -21.53 28.31
CA THR A 12 -8.93 -22.35 27.55
C THR A 12 -9.70 -21.45 26.59
N PRO A 13 -9.46 -21.52 25.27
CA PRO A 13 -10.23 -20.78 24.29
C PRO A 13 -11.73 -21.13 24.39
N THR A 14 -12.59 -20.14 24.19
CA THR A 14 -14.04 -20.35 24.04
C THR A 14 -14.32 -21.13 22.75
N SER A 15 -15.55 -21.66 22.61
CA SER A 15 -15.99 -22.39 21.40
C SER A 15 -15.82 -21.59 20.10
N ASP A 16 -15.78 -20.26 20.19
CA ASP A 16 -15.63 -19.34 19.06
C ASP A 16 -14.14 -18.98 18.79
N GLY A 17 -13.20 -19.59 19.51
CA GLY A 17 -11.76 -19.41 19.35
C GLY A 17 -11.20 -18.14 19.99
N HIS A 18 -11.93 -17.49 20.89
CA HIS A 18 -11.46 -16.34 21.67
C HIS A 18 -10.86 -16.78 23.00
N LEU A 19 -9.86 -16.09 23.51
CA LEU A 19 -9.37 -16.29 24.89
C LEU A 19 -9.77 -15.11 25.78
N SER A 20 -10.23 -15.37 27.00
CA SER A 20 -10.46 -14.31 27.98
C SER A 20 -9.13 -13.64 28.36
N GLY A 21 -9.09 -12.32 28.35
CA GLY A 21 -7.90 -11.52 28.64
C GLY A 21 -7.83 -11.04 30.09
N GLY A 22 -6.62 -10.83 30.57
CA GLY A 22 -6.31 -10.21 31.87
C GLY A 22 -6.22 -8.69 31.82
N TRP A 23 -5.88 -8.08 32.96
CA TRP A 23 -5.62 -6.65 33.16
C TRP A 23 -6.76 -5.73 32.71
N TRP A 24 -7.91 -5.86 33.36
CA TRP A 24 -9.05 -4.96 33.17
C TRP A 24 -9.94 -4.88 34.40
N ARG A 25 -10.77 -3.84 34.47
CA ARG A 25 -11.81 -3.69 35.51
C ARG A 25 -13.13 -3.18 34.97
N ASP A 26 -14.21 -3.44 35.69
CA ASP A 26 -15.51 -2.83 35.42
C ASP A 26 -15.42 -1.30 35.57
N ALA A 27 -15.89 -0.57 34.57
CA ALA A 27 -16.00 0.89 34.54
C ALA A 27 -17.49 1.32 34.62
N GLU A 28 -17.76 2.64 34.62
CA GLU A 28 -19.14 3.15 34.66
C GLU A 28 -19.94 2.79 33.40
N LYS A 29 -21.24 2.45 33.58
CA LYS A 29 -22.23 2.22 32.52
C LYS A 29 -21.90 1.06 31.55
N GLY A 30 -21.71 -0.17 32.07
CA GLY A 30 -21.57 -1.37 31.23
C GLY A 30 -20.32 -1.37 30.36
N ARG A 31 -19.26 -0.68 30.81
CA ARG A 31 -17.96 -0.56 30.14
C ARG A 31 -16.90 -1.31 30.92
N ILE A 32 -15.81 -1.66 30.24
CA ILE A 32 -14.59 -2.18 30.87
C ILE A 32 -13.42 -1.24 30.58
N LEU A 33 -12.52 -1.10 31.53
CA LEU A 33 -11.26 -0.37 31.37
C LEU A 33 -10.13 -1.39 31.20
N CYS A 34 -9.44 -1.36 30.06
CA CYS A 34 -8.26 -2.19 29.79
C CYS A 34 -7.01 -1.53 30.38
N GLU A 35 -6.35 -2.19 31.32
CA GLU A 35 -5.19 -1.66 32.08
C GLU A 35 -3.88 -2.38 31.75
N LEU A 36 -3.84 -3.22 30.71
CA LEU A 36 -2.63 -3.91 30.25
C LEU A 36 -1.50 -2.93 29.88
N CYS A 37 -1.85 -1.79 29.28
CA CYS A 37 -0.88 -0.81 28.84
C CYS A 37 -1.37 0.61 29.19
N PRO A 38 -0.49 1.63 29.18
CA PRO A 38 -0.81 3.00 29.59
C PRO A 38 -1.85 3.71 28.70
N ARG A 39 -2.47 3.01 27.75
CA ARG A 39 -3.60 3.52 26.94
C ARG A 39 -4.91 3.58 27.72
N GLU A 40 -5.08 2.73 28.72
CA GLU A 40 -6.28 2.70 29.57
C GLU A 40 -7.60 2.73 28.76
N CYS A 41 -7.71 1.85 27.76
CA CYS A 41 -8.83 1.88 26.82
C CYS A 41 -10.17 1.63 27.54
N ASN A 42 -11.11 2.57 27.47
CA ASN A 42 -12.44 2.46 28.07
C ASN A 42 -13.48 1.98 27.04
N LEU A 43 -13.83 0.69 27.09
CA LEU A 43 -14.51 -0.06 26.04
C LEU A 43 -15.97 -0.37 26.42
N LYS A 44 -16.93 0.02 25.57
CA LYS A 44 -18.32 -0.49 25.61
C LYS A 44 -18.38 -1.91 25.04
N GLU A 45 -19.50 -2.58 25.26
CA GLU A 45 -19.81 -3.85 24.60
C GLU A 45 -19.57 -3.75 23.08
N GLY A 46 -18.78 -4.68 22.53
CA GLY A 46 -18.37 -4.71 21.13
C GLY A 46 -17.17 -3.83 20.77
N ASP A 47 -16.77 -2.85 21.60
CA ASP A 47 -15.63 -1.97 21.32
C ASP A 47 -14.30 -2.75 21.36
N ARG A 48 -13.38 -2.38 20.47
CA ARG A 48 -11.98 -2.84 20.47
C ARG A 48 -11.06 -1.76 21.04
N GLY A 49 -10.02 -2.20 21.74
CA GLY A 49 -8.92 -1.34 22.16
C GLY A 49 -8.18 -0.74 20.97
N PHE A 50 -7.37 0.31 21.23
CA PHE A 50 -6.53 0.96 20.22
C PHE A 50 -5.71 -0.04 19.40
N CYS A 51 -5.28 -1.13 20.03
CA CYS A 51 -4.50 -2.18 19.41
C CYS A 51 -5.27 -3.11 18.46
N PHE A 52 -6.60 -3.05 18.42
CA PHE A 52 -7.50 -3.95 17.67
C PHE A 52 -7.50 -5.43 18.07
N VAL A 53 -6.61 -5.84 18.99
CA VAL A 53 -6.50 -7.23 19.49
C VAL A 53 -7.51 -7.53 20.60
N ARG A 54 -7.72 -6.57 21.49
CA ARG A 54 -8.51 -6.70 22.72
C ARG A 54 -9.91 -6.11 22.53
N GLN A 55 -10.96 -6.89 22.82
CA GLN A 55 -12.35 -6.51 22.59
C GLN A 55 -13.19 -6.76 23.84
N ASN A 56 -14.11 -5.87 24.15
CA ASN A 56 -15.13 -6.12 25.16
C ASN A 56 -16.26 -6.97 24.54
N ILE A 57 -16.44 -8.20 25.02
CA ILE A 57 -17.50 -9.12 24.59
C ILE A 57 -18.22 -9.64 25.83
N ASN A 58 -19.53 -9.46 25.88
CA ASN A 58 -20.39 -9.81 27.00
C ASN A 58 -19.91 -9.24 28.36
N GLY A 59 -19.34 -8.04 28.34
CA GLY A 59 -18.78 -7.40 29.53
C GLY A 59 -17.50 -8.04 30.07
N GLU A 60 -16.76 -8.77 29.22
CA GLU A 60 -15.46 -9.36 29.53
C GLU A 60 -14.43 -8.98 28.45
N MET A 61 -13.16 -8.89 28.87
CA MET A 61 -12.06 -8.67 27.92
C MET A 61 -11.77 -9.96 27.17
N MET A 62 -11.80 -9.92 25.85
CA MET A 62 -11.49 -11.05 24.97
C MET A 62 -10.35 -10.71 24.01
N LEU A 63 -9.44 -11.67 23.80
CA LEU A 63 -8.35 -11.65 22.84
C LEU A 63 -8.85 -12.24 21.52
N THR A 64 -8.80 -11.43 20.46
CA THR A 64 -9.31 -11.82 19.13
C THR A 64 -8.27 -12.52 18.24
N THR A 65 -7.00 -12.56 18.68
CA THR A 65 -5.86 -13.10 17.93
C THR A 65 -5.16 -14.27 18.61
N TYR A 66 -5.67 -14.77 19.75
CA TYR A 66 -5.01 -15.89 20.45
C TYR A 66 -4.93 -17.12 19.56
N GLY A 67 -3.75 -17.76 19.49
CA GLY A 67 -3.51 -18.91 18.61
C GLY A 67 -3.55 -18.59 17.11
N ARG A 68 -3.48 -17.32 16.72
CA ARG A 68 -3.47 -16.86 15.32
C ARG A 68 -2.33 -15.88 15.08
N SER A 69 -1.45 -16.18 14.14
CA SER A 69 -0.23 -15.39 13.90
C SER A 69 0.20 -15.35 12.45
N THR A 70 1.08 -14.41 12.13
CA THR A 70 1.63 -14.20 10.78
C THR A 70 3.17 -14.11 10.83
N GLY A 71 3.79 -14.29 9.66
CA GLY A 71 5.21 -13.93 9.47
C GLY A 71 6.24 -14.91 10.02
N PHE A 72 5.89 -16.18 10.25
CA PHE A 72 6.79 -17.20 10.79
C PHE A 72 8.08 -17.34 9.98
N CYS A 73 9.19 -16.97 10.59
CA CYS A 73 10.49 -16.98 9.93
C CYS A 73 11.62 -17.20 10.95
N ILE A 74 12.55 -18.08 10.62
CA ILE A 74 13.80 -18.25 11.36
C ILE A 74 14.82 -17.25 10.81
N ASP A 75 15.36 -16.43 11.70
CA ASP A 75 16.32 -15.36 11.42
C ASP A 75 17.52 -15.48 12.39
N PRO A 76 18.64 -14.78 12.15
CA PRO A 76 19.71 -14.61 13.14
C PRO A 76 19.23 -13.75 14.32
N ILE A 77 19.77 -14.04 15.51
CA ILE A 77 19.51 -13.24 16.72
C ILE A 77 19.91 -11.77 16.56
N GLU A 78 20.95 -11.47 15.77
CA GLU A 78 21.40 -10.11 15.49
C GLU A 78 20.32 -9.24 14.81
N LYS A 79 19.35 -9.86 14.14
CA LYS A 79 18.19 -9.15 13.56
C LYS A 79 17.18 -8.68 14.63
N LYS A 80 17.23 -9.27 15.83
CA LYS A 80 16.46 -8.86 17.00
C LYS A 80 17.45 -8.16 17.95
N PRO A 81 17.86 -6.92 17.67
CA PRO A 81 19.11 -6.27 18.13
C PRO A 81 19.55 -6.66 19.56
N LEU A 82 20.18 -7.83 19.67
CA LEU A 82 20.56 -8.51 20.91
C LEU A 82 21.97 -9.07 20.71
N ASN A 83 22.95 -8.17 20.71
CA ASN A 83 24.34 -8.53 20.45
C ASN A 83 24.97 -9.30 21.61
N HIS A 84 24.37 -9.27 22.79
CA HIS A 84 24.89 -9.89 24.01
C HIS A 84 23.98 -11.04 24.48
N PHE A 85 23.12 -11.58 23.62
CA PHE A 85 22.27 -12.73 23.94
C PHE A 85 22.44 -13.84 22.90
N TYR A 86 23.19 -14.88 23.23
CA TYR A 86 23.53 -16.03 22.37
C TYR A 86 23.87 -15.68 20.91
N PRO A 87 24.93 -14.87 20.65
CA PRO A 87 25.26 -14.40 19.30
C PRO A 87 25.43 -15.52 18.26
N GLY A 88 24.94 -15.27 17.04
CA GLY A 88 25.03 -16.17 15.89
C GLY A 88 24.03 -17.32 15.88
N THR A 89 23.15 -17.40 16.88
CA THR A 89 22.13 -18.46 16.97
C THR A 89 20.87 -18.12 16.17
N SER A 90 20.07 -19.14 15.86
CA SER A 90 18.79 -19.02 15.17
C SER A 90 17.64 -18.64 16.12
N VAL A 91 16.76 -17.77 15.65
CA VAL A 91 15.54 -17.34 16.35
C VAL A 91 14.30 -17.49 15.47
N LEU A 92 13.31 -18.25 15.92
CA LEU A 92 12.01 -18.31 15.25
C LEU A 92 11.18 -17.07 15.61
N SER A 93 10.81 -16.28 14.61
CA SER A 93 10.15 -14.98 14.77
C SER A 93 8.72 -15.01 14.25
N PHE A 94 7.78 -14.44 14.99
CA PHE A 94 6.39 -14.25 14.56
C PHE A 94 5.72 -13.06 15.26
N GLY A 95 4.55 -12.66 14.76
CA GLY A 95 3.74 -11.60 15.33
C GLY A 95 2.24 -11.76 15.05
N THR A 96 1.45 -10.85 15.61
CA THR A 96 0.00 -10.75 15.37
C THR A 96 -0.33 -9.45 14.62
N ALA A 97 -1.61 -9.18 14.33
CA ALA A 97 -2.01 -7.89 13.74
C ALA A 97 -2.40 -6.87 14.82
N GLY A 98 -1.95 -5.62 14.67
CA GLY A 98 -2.23 -4.51 15.58
C GLY A 98 -1.03 -4.06 16.42
N CYS A 99 -1.15 -2.94 17.14
CA CYS A 99 -0.08 -2.37 18.00
C CYS A 99 -0.67 -1.37 19.01
N ASN A 100 -0.08 -1.24 20.21
CA ASN A 100 -0.43 -0.21 21.21
C ASN A 100 0.17 1.17 20.90
N LEU A 101 1.13 1.25 19.97
CA LEU A 101 1.71 2.49 19.45
C LEU A 101 1.20 2.84 18.05
N GLY A 102 1.14 4.13 17.77
CA GLY A 102 0.68 4.75 16.55
C GLY A 102 1.76 5.21 15.57
N CYS A 103 2.97 4.64 15.66
CA CYS A 103 4.17 5.07 14.90
C CYS A 103 3.89 5.39 13.42
N LYS A 104 4.17 6.64 13.02
CA LYS A 104 4.11 7.10 11.61
C LYS A 104 5.24 6.55 10.74
N PHE A 105 6.35 6.14 11.36
CA PHE A 105 7.57 5.61 10.74
C PHE A 105 7.68 4.08 10.83
N CYS A 106 6.58 3.37 11.06
CA CYS A 106 6.64 1.92 11.30
C CYS A 106 7.15 1.16 10.06
N GLN A 107 8.27 0.44 10.20
CA GLN A 107 8.87 -0.36 9.13
C GLN A 107 8.20 -1.73 8.93
N ASN A 108 7.37 -2.17 9.90
CA ASN A 108 6.51 -3.37 9.81
C ASN A 108 5.03 -2.95 9.78
N TRP A 109 4.69 -1.89 9.02
CA TRP A 109 3.36 -1.29 9.04
C TRP A 109 2.27 -2.20 8.46
N ASP A 110 2.63 -3.04 7.51
CA ASP A 110 1.77 -4.04 6.86
C ASP A 110 1.18 -5.02 7.88
N ILE A 111 1.95 -5.42 8.90
CA ILE A 111 1.50 -6.29 10.00
C ILE A 111 0.91 -5.45 11.15
N SER A 112 1.64 -4.45 11.63
CA SER A 112 1.29 -3.70 12.85
C SER A 112 0.10 -2.74 12.70
N LYS A 113 -0.24 -2.32 11.48
CA LYS A 113 -1.39 -1.43 11.18
C LYS A 113 -2.54 -2.17 10.47
N SER A 114 -2.42 -3.48 10.26
CA SER A 114 -3.49 -4.29 9.69
C SER A 114 -4.69 -4.37 10.64
N ARG A 115 -5.89 -4.29 10.06
CA ARG A 115 -7.17 -4.54 10.75
C ARG A 115 -7.77 -5.90 10.36
N GLU A 116 -7.12 -6.64 9.45
CA GLU A 116 -7.63 -7.90 8.87
C GLU A 116 -6.90 -9.11 9.45
N VAL A 117 -7.17 -9.45 10.71
CA VAL A 117 -6.58 -10.62 11.40
C VAL A 117 -6.90 -11.93 10.66
N GLN A 118 -8.14 -12.10 10.15
CA GLN A 118 -8.62 -13.37 9.62
C GLN A 118 -8.07 -13.73 8.22
N ARG A 119 -7.62 -12.75 7.43
CA ARG A 119 -7.22 -13.00 6.03
C ARG A 119 -5.76 -13.43 5.88
N LEU A 120 -4.92 -13.13 6.87
CA LEU A 120 -3.45 -13.29 6.80
C LEU A 120 -2.87 -14.24 7.87
N SER A 121 -3.66 -14.72 8.84
CA SER A 121 -3.16 -15.49 9.99
C SER A 121 -3.32 -16.99 9.87
N GLU A 122 -2.26 -17.72 10.24
CA GLU A 122 -2.25 -19.18 10.40
C GLU A 122 -2.64 -19.57 11.84
N VAL A 123 -3.22 -20.75 12.03
CA VAL A 123 -3.46 -21.33 13.36
C VAL A 123 -2.12 -21.77 13.94
N ALA A 124 -1.75 -21.20 15.09
CA ALA A 124 -0.46 -21.38 15.71
C ALA A 124 -0.62 -21.45 17.24
N MET A 125 -0.93 -22.62 17.77
CA MET A 125 -1.01 -22.76 19.23
C MET A 125 0.39 -22.68 19.88
N PRO A 126 0.50 -22.24 21.15
CA PRO A 126 1.77 -22.21 21.89
C PRO A 126 2.64 -23.45 21.72
N GLU A 127 2.04 -24.64 21.87
CA GLU A 127 2.73 -25.94 21.74
C GLU A 127 3.27 -26.17 20.31
N ALA A 128 2.52 -25.78 19.28
CA ALA A 128 2.94 -25.92 17.89
C ALA A 128 4.16 -25.04 17.58
N ILE A 129 4.20 -23.83 18.13
CA ILE A 129 5.35 -22.91 18.00
C ILE A 129 6.58 -23.47 18.69
N ALA A 130 6.44 -23.94 19.93
CA ALA A 130 7.53 -24.56 20.67
C ALA A 130 8.05 -25.83 19.97
N THR A 131 7.14 -26.64 19.41
CA THR A 131 7.48 -27.84 18.63
C THR A 131 8.21 -27.50 17.34
N ALA A 132 7.75 -26.48 16.60
CA ALA A 132 8.42 -26.01 15.38
C ALA A 132 9.83 -25.49 15.69
N ALA A 133 9.97 -24.67 16.73
CA ALA A 133 11.27 -24.17 17.18
C ALA A 133 12.22 -25.32 17.57
N GLN A 134 11.72 -26.33 18.30
CA GLN A 134 12.49 -27.51 18.68
C GLN A 134 12.91 -28.34 17.47
N HIS A 135 11.98 -28.60 16.54
CA HIS A 135 12.24 -29.35 15.30
C HIS A 135 13.34 -28.69 14.46
N HIS A 136 13.31 -27.37 14.35
CA HIS A 136 14.32 -26.59 13.63
C HIS A 136 15.56 -26.25 14.47
N GLN A 137 15.67 -26.77 15.70
CA GLN A 137 16.79 -26.54 16.61
C GLN A 137 17.07 -25.04 16.84
N CYS A 138 16.00 -24.24 16.89
CA CYS A 138 16.10 -22.82 17.21
C CYS A 138 16.54 -22.66 18.68
N LYS A 139 17.49 -21.77 18.93
CA LYS A 139 17.91 -21.46 20.31
C LYS A 139 16.84 -20.63 21.02
N SER A 140 16.06 -19.85 20.26
CA SER A 140 15.07 -18.95 20.83
C SER A 140 13.84 -18.76 19.92
N VAL A 141 12.77 -18.23 20.52
CA VAL A 141 11.56 -17.72 19.85
C VAL A 141 11.41 -16.24 20.17
N ALA A 142 11.18 -15.42 19.14
CA ALA A 142 10.96 -13.97 19.28
C ALA A 142 9.52 -13.56 18.96
N PHE A 143 8.91 -12.89 19.93
CA PHE A 143 7.64 -12.19 19.81
C PHE A 143 7.90 -10.78 19.24
N THR A 144 7.58 -10.57 17.97
CA THR A 144 8.06 -9.41 17.18
C THR A 144 7.12 -9.04 16.02
N TYR A 145 7.61 -8.24 15.06
CA TYR A 145 6.89 -7.57 13.95
C TYR A 145 5.83 -6.55 14.38
N ASN A 146 5.10 -6.84 15.46
CA ASN A 146 4.31 -5.90 16.22
C ASN A 146 4.65 -5.98 17.73
N ASP A 147 4.03 -5.12 18.54
CA ASP A 147 4.36 -5.06 19.97
C ASP A 147 3.68 -6.23 20.73
N PRO A 148 4.44 -7.15 21.36
CA PRO A 148 3.91 -8.34 22.02
C PRO A 148 3.08 -8.04 23.27
N VAL A 149 3.20 -6.84 23.85
CA VAL A 149 2.41 -6.43 25.03
C VAL A 149 0.91 -6.60 24.76
N ILE A 150 0.42 -6.26 23.56
CA ILE A 150 -1.02 -6.26 23.25
C ILE A 150 -1.65 -7.66 23.25
N TRP A 151 -0.83 -8.70 23.13
CA TRP A 151 -1.19 -10.12 23.14
C TRP A 151 -0.40 -10.90 24.20
N ALA A 152 -0.11 -10.25 25.33
CA ALA A 152 0.73 -10.75 26.42
C ALA A 152 0.42 -12.21 26.83
N GLU A 153 -0.85 -12.58 26.97
CA GLU A 153 -1.27 -13.93 27.35
C GLU A 153 -0.73 -14.99 26.41
N TYR A 154 -0.81 -14.74 25.11
CA TYR A 154 -0.36 -15.67 24.09
C TYR A 154 1.17 -15.75 24.04
N ALA A 155 1.87 -14.65 24.31
CA ALA A 155 3.33 -14.65 24.43
C ALA A 155 3.77 -15.44 25.69
N ILE A 156 3.11 -15.24 26.83
CA ILE A 156 3.38 -15.96 28.09
C ILE A 156 3.16 -17.47 27.90
N ASP A 157 2.02 -17.88 27.36
CA ASP A 157 1.71 -19.30 27.16
C ASP A 157 2.72 -19.95 26.19
N THR A 158 3.10 -19.24 25.12
CA THR A 158 4.14 -19.71 24.20
C THR A 158 5.49 -19.80 24.88
N ALA A 159 5.83 -18.86 25.77
CA ALA A 159 7.07 -18.89 26.49
C ALA A 159 7.16 -20.06 27.47
N ILE A 160 6.09 -20.36 28.18
CA ILE A 160 5.97 -21.54 29.07
C ILE A 160 6.24 -22.82 28.28
N GLU A 161 5.63 -22.98 27.10
CA GLU A 161 5.85 -24.15 26.23
C GLU A 161 7.28 -24.23 25.68
N CYS A 162 7.90 -23.08 25.37
CA CYS A 162 9.29 -23.01 24.91
C CYS A 162 10.27 -23.41 26.03
N HIS A 163 10.10 -22.90 27.25
CA HIS A 163 10.98 -23.18 28.38
C HIS A 163 10.93 -24.66 28.79
N GLN A 164 9.79 -25.33 28.67
CA GLN A 164 9.70 -26.79 28.88
C GLN A 164 10.57 -27.61 27.90
N ARG A 165 11.01 -26.99 26.80
CA ARG A 165 11.82 -27.59 25.73
C ARG A 165 13.23 -26.99 25.64
N ASP A 166 13.68 -26.27 26.67
CA ASP A 166 14.97 -25.56 26.74
C ASP A 166 15.17 -24.50 25.63
N ILE A 167 14.09 -23.87 25.17
CA ILE A 167 14.09 -22.82 24.15
C ILE A 167 13.88 -21.47 24.82
N GLU A 168 14.77 -20.51 24.55
CA GLU A 168 14.72 -19.18 25.13
C GLU A 168 13.63 -18.31 24.47
N THR A 169 13.14 -17.30 25.17
CA THR A 169 12.03 -16.45 24.69
C THR A 169 12.42 -14.99 24.68
N ILE A 170 12.05 -14.27 23.61
CA ILE A 170 12.47 -12.89 23.37
C ILE A 170 11.27 -12.00 23.11
N ALA A 171 11.20 -10.88 23.82
CA ALA A 171 10.25 -9.80 23.52
C ALA A 171 10.96 -8.66 22.76
N VAL A 172 10.47 -8.32 21.56
CA VAL A 172 10.86 -7.08 20.88
C VAL A 172 9.69 -6.11 20.97
N THR A 173 9.82 -5.10 21.85
CA THR A 173 8.70 -4.26 22.29
C THR A 173 9.12 -2.80 22.45
N ALA A 174 8.16 -1.87 22.36
CA ALA A 174 8.38 -0.48 22.77
C ALA A 174 8.43 -0.30 24.30
N GLY A 175 8.21 -1.36 25.09
CA GLY A 175 8.16 -1.28 26.55
C GLY A 175 6.98 -0.44 27.06
N TYR A 176 5.92 -0.30 26.25
CA TYR A 176 4.75 0.50 26.61
C TYR A 176 3.69 -0.35 27.31
N ILE A 177 4.02 -0.77 28.53
CA ILE A 177 3.26 -1.68 29.39
C ILE A 177 2.95 -1.01 30.73
N SER A 178 1.87 -1.41 31.41
CA SER A 178 1.54 -0.87 32.72
C SER A 178 2.38 -1.50 33.83
N ASP A 179 2.45 -0.81 34.96
CA ASP A 179 3.17 -1.26 36.15
C ASP A 179 2.64 -2.60 36.68
N GLU A 180 1.33 -2.82 36.60
CA GLU A 180 0.67 -4.04 37.06
C GLU A 180 0.89 -5.24 36.14
N ALA A 181 1.19 -5.01 34.85
CA ALA A 181 1.35 -6.07 33.87
C ALA A 181 2.82 -6.45 33.60
N ARG A 182 3.76 -5.53 33.83
CA ARG A 182 5.17 -5.71 33.42
C ARG A 182 5.85 -6.90 34.10
N GLU A 183 5.65 -7.12 35.40
CA GLU A 183 6.32 -8.19 36.13
C GLU A 183 5.93 -9.56 35.58
N GLU A 184 4.62 -9.81 35.44
CA GLU A 184 4.11 -11.07 34.87
C GLU A 184 4.63 -11.29 33.44
N PHE A 185 4.57 -10.27 32.58
CA PHE A 185 5.00 -10.41 31.18
C PHE A 185 6.49 -10.70 31.06
N PHE A 186 7.35 -9.91 31.73
CA PHE A 186 8.81 -10.06 31.59
C PHE A 186 9.37 -11.27 32.36
N SER A 187 8.72 -11.74 33.42
CA SER A 187 9.14 -12.98 34.13
C SER A 187 9.21 -14.21 33.22
N HIS A 188 8.49 -14.20 32.09
CA HIS A 188 8.48 -15.28 31.10
C HIS A 188 9.41 -15.01 29.90
N MET A 189 10.13 -13.89 29.87
CA MET A 189 11.05 -13.54 28.79
C MET A 189 12.50 -13.77 29.24
N SER A 190 13.24 -14.58 28.48
CA SER A 190 14.68 -14.75 28.68
C SER A 190 15.46 -13.49 28.30
N ALA A 191 15.01 -12.79 27.25
CA ALA A 191 15.56 -11.48 26.86
C ALA A 191 14.51 -10.52 26.29
N ALA A 192 14.83 -9.23 26.29
CA ALA A 192 14.02 -8.19 25.69
C ALA A 192 14.87 -7.19 24.91
N ASN A 193 14.42 -6.80 23.72
CA ASN A 193 14.89 -5.58 23.08
C ASN A 193 13.83 -4.50 23.28
N ILE A 194 14.19 -3.42 23.96
CA ILE A 194 13.30 -2.30 24.23
C ILE A 194 13.60 -1.16 23.27
N ASP A 195 12.62 -0.82 22.45
CA ASP A 195 12.69 0.28 21.51
C ASP A 195 12.42 1.63 22.20
N LEU A 196 13.49 2.33 22.58
CA LEU A 196 13.42 3.73 23.02
C LEU A 196 13.41 4.64 21.80
N LYS A 197 12.21 5.02 21.35
CA LYS A 197 11.99 5.65 20.03
C LYS A 197 12.56 7.05 19.89
N ALA A 198 12.66 7.80 20.99
CA ALA A 198 13.24 9.14 21.07
C ALA A 198 13.44 9.51 22.54
N PHE A 199 13.94 10.72 22.81
CA PHE A 199 14.08 11.22 24.18
C PHE A 199 13.25 12.47 24.47
N THR A 200 12.28 12.78 23.61
CA THR A 200 11.35 13.90 23.80
C THR A 200 9.89 13.44 23.86
N GLU A 201 9.12 14.06 24.76
CA GLU A 201 7.67 13.83 24.86
C GLU A 201 6.94 14.27 23.58
N GLU A 202 7.43 15.33 22.92
CA GLU A 202 6.89 15.81 21.65
C GLU A 202 6.96 14.74 20.55
N PHE A 203 8.09 14.04 20.42
CA PHE A 203 8.22 12.93 19.46
C PHE A 203 7.19 11.84 19.75
N TYR A 204 7.10 11.42 21.02
CA TYR A 204 6.18 10.36 21.44
C TYR A 204 4.72 10.73 21.17
N PHE A 205 4.33 11.97 21.48
CA PHE A 205 2.99 12.45 21.23
C PHE A 205 2.67 12.57 19.73
N ASN A 206 3.56 13.19 18.95
CA ASN A 206 3.29 13.53 17.55
C ASN A 206 3.50 12.38 16.57
N LEU A 207 4.45 11.48 16.84
CA LEU A 207 4.91 10.47 15.89
C LEU A 207 4.49 9.06 16.29
N THR A 208 4.36 8.76 17.58
CA THR A 208 3.93 7.43 18.08
C THR A 208 2.57 7.45 18.76
N TYR A 209 1.96 8.63 18.95
CA TYR A 209 0.71 8.82 19.69
C TYR A 209 0.76 8.23 21.10
N SER A 210 1.92 8.22 21.77
CA SER A 210 2.10 7.67 23.11
C SER A 210 2.87 8.67 23.99
N HIS A 211 3.28 8.26 25.19
CA HIS A 211 4.05 9.07 26.12
C HIS A 211 5.42 8.43 26.38
N ILE A 212 6.48 9.22 26.62
CA ILE A 212 7.83 8.66 26.85
C ILE A 212 7.94 8.02 28.24
N LYS A 213 7.30 8.62 29.23
CA LYS A 213 7.44 8.26 30.65
C LYS A 213 7.24 6.76 30.93
N PRO A 214 6.18 6.09 30.44
CA PRO A 214 6.00 4.66 30.72
C PRO A 214 7.10 3.75 30.16
N VAL A 215 7.72 4.15 29.04
CA VAL A 215 8.86 3.41 28.47
C VAL A 215 10.10 3.54 29.35
N LEU A 216 10.37 4.75 29.84
CA LEU A 216 11.48 5.01 30.77
C LEU A 216 11.28 4.29 32.11
N GLU A 217 10.06 4.27 32.64
CA GLU A 217 9.73 3.52 33.86
C GLU A 217 9.93 2.01 33.66
N THR A 218 9.58 1.47 32.48
CA THR A 218 9.84 0.07 32.14
C THR A 218 11.33 -0.25 32.03
N LEU A 219 12.12 0.61 31.38
CA LEU A 219 13.58 0.44 31.27
C LEU A 219 14.27 0.47 32.63
N LYS A 220 13.91 1.43 33.48
CA LYS A 220 14.41 1.51 34.85
C LYS A 220 14.06 0.27 35.65
N TRP A 221 12.80 -0.17 35.57
CA TRP A 221 12.34 -1.36 36.26
C TRP A 221 13.08 -2.63 35.78
N LEU A 222 13.33 -2.79 34.47
CA LEU A 222 14.08 -3.92 33.94
C LEU A 222 15.52 -3.98 34.47
N SER A 223 16.18 -2.82 34.62
CA SER A 223 17.52 -2.74 35.23
C SER A 223 17.54 -3.23 36.68
N GLU A 224 16.46 -2.98 37.43
CA GLU A 224 16.28 -3.43 38.82
C GLU A 224 15.82 -4.90 38.91
N PHE A 225 15.04 -5.39 37.95
CA PHE A 225 14.43 -6.72 37.96
C PHE A 225 15.43 -7.85 37.71
N GLN A 226 16.46 -7.62 36.88
CA GLN A 226 17.62 -8.50 36.60
C GLN A 226 17.35 -9.95 36.14
N GLN A 227 16.10 -10.41 36.07
CA GLN A 227 15.75 -11.77 35.60
C GLN A 227 15.67 -11.88 34.06
N THR A 228 15.44 -10.76 33.37
CA THR A 228 15.38 -10.68 31.91
C THR A 228 16.59 -9.90 31.40
N TRP A 229 17.38 -10.49 30.51
CA TRP A 229 18.43 -9.74 29.81
C TRP A 229 17.79 -8.70 28.90
N PHE A 230 18.27 -7.46 28.86
CA PHE A 230 17.73 -6.49 27.92
C PHE A 230 18.78 -5.62 27.24
N GLU A 231 18.45 -5.19 26.03
CA GLU A 231 19.21 -4.24 25.23
C GLU A 231 18.27 -3.16 24.71
N ILE A 232 18.80 -1.96 24.45
CA ILE A 232 18.02 -0.79 24.06
C ILE A 232 18.26 -0.50 22.58
N THR A 233 17.20 -0.31 21.81
CA THR A 233 17.30 0.17 20.42
C THR A 233 16.73 1.57 20.30
N ASN A 234 17.48 2.45 19.64
CA ASN A 234 17.00 3.73 19.16
C ASN A 234 17.10 3.76 17.63
N LEU A 235 15.94 3.85 16.97
CA LEU A 235 15.87 4.10 15.53
C LEU A 235 16.13 5.58 15.29
N VAL A 236 17.30 5.91 14.74
CA VAL A 236 17.71 7.31 14.55
C VAL A 236 17.05 7.82 13.28
N ILE A 237 16.14 8.79 13.37
CA ILE A 237 15.38 9.38 12.29
C ILE A 237 15.90 10.81 12.05
N PRO A 238 16.40 11.11 10.82
CA PRO A 238 16.87 12.45 10.49
C PRO A 238 15.81 13.52 10.76
N ASP A 239 16.23 14.62 11.38
CA ASP A 239 15.42 15.80 11.75
C ASP A 239 14.30 15.50 12.76
N ALA A 240 14.34 14.37 13.48
CA ALA A 240 13.32 14.02 14.49
C ALA A 240 13.90 13.67 15.84
N ASN A 241 14.95 12.83 15.88
CA ASN A 241 15.58 12.41 17.13
C ASN A 241 17.11 12.27 17.00
N ASP A 242 17.71 12.80 15.93
CA ASP A 242 19.12 12.64 15.62
C ASP A 242 19.99 13.82 16.09
N SER A 243 19.41 14.77 16.81
CA SER A 243 20.14 15.91 17.37
C SER A 243 21.17 15.45 18.40
N THR A 244 22.33 16.10 18.43
CA THR A 244 23.40 15.72 19.38
C THR A 244 23.00 15.92 20.84
N ASP A 245 22.19 16.94 21.13
CA ASP A 245 21.70 17.23 22.48
C ASP A 245 20.71 16.16 22.95
N GLU A 246 19.75 15.76 22.12
CA GLU A 246 18.79 14.70 22.48
C GLU A 246 19.49 13.35 22.65
N LEU A 247 20.42 12.99 21.76
CA LEU A 247 21.22 11.77 21.88
C LEU A 247 22.05 11.77 23.17
N ARG A 248 22.60 12.92 23.56
CA ARG A 248 23.27 13.07 24.86
C ARG A 248 22.30 12.81 26.00
N GLU A 249 21.15 13.47 26.01
CA GLU A 249 20.17 13.34 27.10
C GLU A 249 19.68 11.90 27.25
N LEU A 250 19.45 11.22 26.13
CA LEU A 250 19.15 9.79 26.08
C LEU A 250 20.25 8.96 26.75
N CYS A 251 21.52 9.19 26.37
CA CYS A 251 22.64 8.45 26.91
C CYS A 251 22.88 8.75 28.40
N ASP A 252 22.78 10.01 28.81
CA ASP A 252 22.93 10.44 30.20
C ASP A 252 21.88 9.77 31.09
N TRP A 253 20.63 9.70 30.61
CA TRP A 253 19.55 9.04 31.33
C TRP A 253 19.78 7.52 31.46
N ILE A 254 20.22 6.86 30.39
CA ILE A 254 20.58 5.42 30.42
C ILE A 254 21.71 5.19 31.43
N MET A 255 22.76 6.01 31.40
CA MET A 255 23.89 5.91 32.33
C MET A 255 23.44 6.07 33.78
N GLU A 256 22.51 6.99 34.06
CA GLU A 256 21.99 7.24 35.40
C GLU A 256 21.07 6.12 35.93
N HIS A 257 20.21 5.56 35.06
CA HIS A 257 19.11 4.68 35.48
C HIS A 257 19.30 3.20 35.15
N CYS A 258 20.03 2.89 34.08
CA CYS A 258 20.26 1.53 33.59
C CYS A 258 21.72 1.08 33.78
N GLY A 259 22.66 2.02 33.87
CA GLY A 259 24.09 1.77 34.01
C GLY A 259 24.86 1.80 32.68
N ASP A 260 26.17 1.60 32.76
CA ASP A 260 27.10 1.72 31.62
C ASP A 260 27.27 0.42 30.80
N GLU A 261 26.66 -0.67 31.28
CA GLU A 261 26.84 -2.03 30.78
C GLU A 261 25.71 -2.51 29.86
N VAL A 262 24.57 -1.82 29.82
CA VAL A 262 23.45 -2.14 28.92
C VAL A 262 23.80 -1.78 27.47
N PRO A 263 23.76 -2.73 26.53
CA PRO A 263 23.96 -2.43 25.11
C PRO A 263 22.92 -1.45 24.54
N VAL A 264 23.39 -0.50 23.72
CA VAL A 264 22.54 0.49 23.06
C VAL A 264 22.79 0.47 21.55
N HIS A 265 21.74 0.24 20.78
CA HIS A 265 21.79 0.12 19.32
C HIS A 265 21.21 1.35 18.66
N PHE A 266 22.01 2.07 17.89
CA PHE A 266 21.57 3.16 17.02
C PHE A 266 21.37 2.60 15.61
N THR A 267 20.12 2.54 15.16
CA THR A 267 19.77 1.87 13.90
C THR A 267 19.31 2.85 12.83
N ALA A 268 19.64 2.56 11.57
CA ALA A 268 19.22 3.39 10.45
C ALA A 268 17.70 3.28 10.20
N PHE A 269 17.02 4.44 10.17
CA PHE A 269 15.70 4.62 9.62
C PHE A 269 15.74 4.54 8.09
N HIS A 270 14.69 3.99 7.49
CA HIS A 270 14.37 4.15 6.08
C HIS A 270 12.91 4.62 5.92
N PRO A 271 12.60 5.43 4.90
CA PRO A 271 11.28 6.03 4.74
C PRO A 271 10.22 4.97 4.50
N ASP A 272 9.22 4.93 5.37
CA ASP A 272 8.16 3.91 5.34
C ASP A 272 6.83 4.44 5.90
N PHE A 273 5.76 3.72 5.57
CA PHE A 273 4.39 4.01 6.01
C PHE A 273 3.96 5.46 5.74
N LYS A 274 3.90 6.31 6.79
CA LYS A 274 3.43 7.70 6.72
C LYS A 274 4.54 8.72 6.81
N MET A 275 5.78 8.29 7.02
CA MET A 275 6.96 9.16 7.15
C MET A 275 7.86 8.95 5.94
N GLN A 276 7.39 9.47 4.80
CA GLN A 276 8.07 9.41 3.50
C GLN A 276 8.79 10.73 3.17
N ASP A 277 8.67 11.72 4.05
CA ASP A 277 9.13 13.10 3.92
C ASP A 277 10.58 13.32 4.38
N ARG A 278 11.24 12.28 4.88
CA ARG A 278 12.60 12.32 5.45
C ARG A 278 13.49 11.31 4.75
N PRO A 279 14.81 11.55 4.65
CA PRO A 279 15.73 10.60 4.03
C PRO A 279 16.02 9.40 4.94
N ARG A 280 16.63 8.35 4.36
CA ARG A 280 17.26 7.27 5.15
C ARG A 280 18.36 7.86 6.04
N THR A 281 18.54 7.33 7.25
CA THR A 281 19.63 7.77 8.14
C THR A 281 20.98 7.50 7.50
N SER A 282 21.80 8.54 7.40
CA SER A 282 23.15 8.41 6.89
C SER A 282 24.02 7.63 7.87
N HIS A 283 25.06 6.99 7.32
CA HIS A 283 26.07 6.31 8.13
C HIS A 283 26.75 7.28 9.11
N GLU A 284 27.04 8.51 8.68
CA GLU A 284 27.64 9.56 9.50
C GLU A 284 26.79 9.91 10.73
N THR A 285 25.46 10.02 10.58
CA THR A 285 24.55 10.30 11.69
C THR A 285 24.58 9.17 12.73
N LEU A 286 24.70 7.91 12.31
CA LEU A 286 24.85 6.77 13.23
C LEU A 286 26.20 6.78 13.94
N LEU A 287 27.29 7.10 13.23
CA LEU A 287 28.61 7.24 13.85
C LEU A 287 28.63 8.37 14.89
N ARG A 288 27.93 9.48 14.62
CA ARG A 288 27.75 10.56 15.58
C ARG A 288 27.03 10.07 16.85
N ALA A 289 25.95 9.33 16.71
CA ALA A 289 25.23 8.75 17.86
C ALA A 289 26.11 7.78 18.66
N TYR A 290 26.84 6.91 17.97
CA TYR A 290 27.84 6.02 18.58
C TYR A 290 28.90 6.78 19.36
N GLU A 291 29.47 7.85 18.78
CA GLU A 291 30.48 8.67 19.44
C GLU A 291 29.94 9.38 20.69
N VAL A 292 28.70 9.91 20.62
CA VAL A 292 28.03 10.53 21.77
C VAL A 292 27.90 9.51 22.90
N ALA A 293 27.37 8.32 22.61
CA ALA A 293 27.22 7.25 23.60
C ALA A 293 28.56 6.84 24.24
N ARG A 294 29.61 6.67 23.44
CA ARG A 294 30.97 6.37 23.95
C ARG A 294 31.50 7.48 24.85
N ARG A 295 31.29 8.75 24.50
CA ARG A 295 31.74 9.90 25.30
C ARG A 295 30.99 10.00 26.62
N GLN A 296 29.72 9.59 26.67
CA GLN A 296 28.94 9.53 27.92
C GLN A 296 29.24 8.31 28.78
N GLY A 297 30.07 7.39 28.28
CA GLY A 297 30.56 6.25 29.07
C GLY A 297 29.82 4.95 28.83
N ILE A 298 28.87 4.89 27.88
CA ILE A 298 28.25 3.63 27.49
C ILE A 298 29.35 2.70 26.94
N LYS A 299 29.52 1.53 27.56
CA LYS A 299 30.58 0.59 27.20
C LYS A 299 30.32 -0.08 25.84
N TYR A 300 29.05 -0.39 25.55
CA TYR A 300 28.62 -1.19 24.40
C TYR A 300 27.59 -0.49 23.49
N PRO A 301 27.93 0.65 22.86
CA PRO A 301 27.10 1.20 21.80
C PRO A 301 27.35 0.46 20.49
N TYR A 302 26.31 0.35 19.66
CA TYR A 302 26.35 -0.32 18.36
C TYR A 302 25.66 0.53 17.30
N VAL A 303 26.09 0.40 16.05
CA VAL A 303 25.33 0.88 14.89
C VAL A 303 24.65 -0.28 14.17
N GLY A 304 23.42 -0.12 13.71
CA GLY A 304 22.66 -1.17 13.04
C GLY A 304 21.98 -0.70 11.76
N ASN A 305 21.47 -1.66 10.98
CA ASN A 305 20.93 -1.44 9.63
C ASN A 305 21.91 -0.81 8.62
N VAL A 306 23.22 -0.96 8.87
CA VAL A 306 24.36 -0.59 8.00
C VAL A 306 25.44 -1.68 8.03
N HIS A 307 26.32 -1.74 7.04
CA HIS A 307 27.52 -2.58 7.08
C HIS A 307 28.67 -1.80 7.70
N ASP A 308 29.03 -2.10 8.95
CA ASP A 308 30.15 -1.45 9.64
C ASP A 308 30.75 -2.37 10.70
N VAL A 309 31.77 -3.13 10.29
CA VAL A 309 32.41 -4.12 11.15
C VAL A 309 32.90 -3.51 12.46
N LYS A 310 33.46 -2.29 12.40
CA LYS A 310 34.09 -1.68 13.56
C LYS A 310 33.07 -1.29 14.62
N HIS A 311 31.93 -0.75 14.23
CA HIS A 311 30.92 -0.25 15.18
C HIS A 311 29.77 -1.25 15.43
N GLN A 312 29.78 -2.42 14.76
CA GLN A 312 28.90 -3.57 15.04
C GLN A 312 29.55 -4.62 15.96
N SER A 313 30.88 -4.62 16.03
CA SER A 313 31.65 -5.60 16.79
C SER A 313 31.70 -5.27 18.28
N THR A 314 31.72 -6.32 19.12
CA THR A 314 31.88 -6.19 20.56
C THR A 314 33.36 -6.15 20.93
N PHE A 315 33.76 -5.15 21.70
CA PHE A 315 35.12 -5.00 22.23
C PHE A 315 35.12 -5.10 23.76
N CYS A 316 36.22 -5.59 24.34
CA CYS A 316 36.39 -5.62 25.77
C CYS A 316 36.58 -4.20 26.32
N ALA A 317 35.67 -3.75 27.19
CA ALA A 317 35.75 -2.41 27.80
C ALA A 317 37.03 -2.20 28.65
N SER A 318 37.65 -3.27 29.17
CA SER A 318 38.84 -3.20 30.01
C SER A 318 40.16 -3.15 29.21
N CYS A 319 40.31 -4.01 28.19
CA CYS A 319 41.58 -4.15 27.45
C CYS A 319 41.52 -3.83 25.96
N GLY A 320 40.33 -3.49 25.43
CA GLY A 320 40.12 -3.14 24.02
C GLY A 320 40.19 -4.29 23.02
N GLU A 321 40.30 -5.54 23.48
CA GLU A 321 40.34 -6.72 22.61
C GLU A 321 39.03 -6.86 21.81
N LEU A 322 39.12 -7.22 20.51
CA LEU A 322 37.97 -7.60 19.70
C LEU A 322 37.44 -8.95 20.21
N LEU A 323 36.25 -8.92 20.80
CA LEU A 323 35.60 -10.08 21.42
C LEU A 323 34.68 -10.80 20.45
N ILE A 324 33.83 -10.06 19.75
CA ILE A 324 32.93 -10.64 18.75
C ILE A 324 32.96 -9.74 17.54
N GLU A 325 33.51 -10.23 16.44
CA GLU A 325 33.46 -9.53 15.16
C GLU A 325 32.10 -9.74 14.49
N ARG A 326 31.50 -8.66 14.01
CA ARG A 326 30.22 -8.69 13.28
C ARG A 326 30.29 -7.86 12.03
N ASP A 327 29.89 -8.44 10.91
CA ASP A 327 29.47 -7.70 9.72
C ASP A 327 28.01 -8.02 9.47
N TRP A 328 27.13 -7.06 9.78
CA TRP A 328 25.69 -7.25 9.71
C TRP A 328 25.23 -8.45 10.56
N TYR A 329 24.85 -9.58 9.95
CA TYR A 329 24.39 -10.79 10.65
C TYR A 329 25.42 -11.93 10.62
N LYS A 330 26.63 -11.68 10.09
CA LYS A 330 27.69 -12.69 10.05
C LYS A 330 28.69 -12.43 11.17
N LEU A 331 28.94 -13.46 11.96
CA LEU A 331 29.98 -13.44 12.98
C LEU A 331 31.33 -13.85 12.37
N GLY A 332 32.39 -13.19 12.83
CA GLY A 332 33.77 -13.55 12.54
C GLY A 332 34.46 -14.10 13.79
N VAL A 333 35.45 -13.35 14.30
CA VAL A 333 36.17 -13.64 15.54
C VAL A 333 35.22 -13.80 16.74
N TYR A 334 35.48 -14.81 17.59
CA TYR A 334 34.77 -15.02 18.87
C TYR A 334 35.78 -15.35 19.99
N ASN A 335 36.22 -14.32 20.71
CA ASN A 335 37.25 -14.35 21.76
C ASN A 335 36.65 -14.21 23.16
N LEU A 336 35.61 -14.97 23.45
CA LEU A 336 34.98 -15.08 24.76
C LEU A 336 35.14 -16.48 25.34
N ASN A 337 35.25 -16.55 26.67
CA ASN A 337 35.04 -17.76 27.44
C ASN A 337 33.81 -17.54 28.32
N LEU A 338 32.64 -17.98 27.84
CA LEU A 338 31.34 -17.60 28.39
C LEU A 338 31.26 -16.07 28.50
N ASN A 339 30.99 -15.54 29.69
CA ASN A 339 30.86 -14.11 29.96
C ASN A 339 32.20 -13.43 30.27
N THR A 340 33.35 -14.01 29.91
CA THR A 340 34.66 -13.41 30.21
C THR A 340 35.51 -13.19 28.96
N CYS A 341 36.22 -12.07 28.92
CA CYS A 341 37.21 -11.81 27.89
C CYS A 341 38.34 -12.85 27.93
N SER A 342 38.60 -13.52 26.81
CA SER A 342 39.66 -14.55 26.73
C SER A 342 41.09 -14.01 26.96
N LYS A 343 41.30 -12.68 26.92
CA LYS A 343 42.62 -12.05 27.09
C LYS A 343 42.87 -11.52 28.51
N CYS A 344 41.91 -10.79 29.09
CA CYS A 344 42.08 -10.12 30.39
C CYS A 344 41.15 -10.65 31.48
N SER A 345 40.28 -11.61 31.16
CA SER A 345 39.32 -12.23 32.08
C SER A 345 38.31 -11.27 32.71
N SER A 346 38.19 -10.03 32.21
CA SER A 346 37.12 -9.12 32.62
C SER A 346 35.77 -9.71 32.21
N GLU A 347 34.79 -9.59 33.10
CA GLU A 347 33.40 -9.98 32.85
C GLU A 347 32.77 -9.07 31.80
N ILE A 348 31.97 -9.66 30.92
CA ILE A 348 31.25 -9.02 29.84
C ILE A 348 29.77 -9.27 30.08
N PRO A 349 28.96 -8.22 30.27
CA PRO A 349 27.55 -8.37 30.61
C PRO A 349 26.81 -8.98 29.42
N GLY A 350 25.98 -10.00 29.67
CA GLY A 350 25.23 -10.69 28.63
C GLY A 350 25.04 -12.18 28.91
N CYS A 351 24.45 -12.88 27.95
CA CYS A 351 24.29 -14.33 27.96
C CYS A 351 25.10 -14.92 26.79
N PHE A 352 26.24 -15.53 27.08
CA PHE A 352 27.15 -16.06 26.06
C PHE A 352 27.32 -17.58 26.19
N ALA A 353 27.41 -18.26 25.04
CA ALA A 353 27.77 -19.67 24.99
C ALA A 353 29.29 -19.84 24.84
N PRO A 354 29.85 -21.03 25.13
CA PRO A 354 31.29 -21.29 24.92
C PRO A 354 31.75 -21.14 23.46
N GLN A 355 30.83 -21.23 22.51
CA GLN A 355 31.05 -21.07 21.07
C GLN A 355 29.91 -20.24 20.47
N PRO A 356 30.15 -19.46 19.40
CA PRO A 356 29.08 -18.74 18.72
C PRO A 356 28.12 -19.71 18.03
N GLY A 357 26.88 -19.27 17.79
CA GLY A 357 26.00 -19.96 16.86
C GLY A 357 26.51 -19.85 15.41
N THR A 358 26.02 -20.74 14.56
CA THR A 358 26.48 -20.87 13.16
C THR A 358 25.40 -20.53 12.14
N TRP A 359 24.32 -19.82 12.52
CA TRP A 359 23.20 -19.55 11.63
C TRP A 359 23.57 -18.58 10.49
N GLY A 360 24.39 -17.57 10.79
CA GLY A 360 24.81 -16.56 9.83
C GLY A 360 23.64 -15.69 9.32
N ALA A 361 23.74 -15.17 8.10
CA ALA A 361 22.73 -14.27 7.51
C ALA A 361 21.51 -15.01 6.92
N GLY A 362 21.31 -16.29 7.25
CA GLY A 362 20.23 -17.10 6.70
C GLY A 362 18.86 -16.60 7.11
N ARG A 363 17.88 -16.75 6.21
CA ARG A 363 16.47 -16.49 6.49
C ARG A 363 15.65 -17.66 6.00
N GLN A 364 14.87 -18.28 6.88
CA GLN A 364 14.08 -19.47 6.56
C GLN A 364 12.62 -19.27 7.00
N PRO A 365 11.71 -18.91 6.08
CA PRO A 365 10.27 -18.98 6.35
C PRO A 365 9.85 -20.41 6.68
N ILE A 366 8.91 -20.58 7.61
CA ILE A 366 8.35 -21.90 7.95
C ILE A 366 6.81 -21.86 7.90
N LYS A 367 6.20 -23.02 7.64
CA LYS A 367 4.73 -23.19 7.67
C LYS A 367 4.34 -23.77 9.01
N ILE A 368 3.70 -22.98 9.86
CA ILE A 368 3.45 -23.40 11.25
C ILE A 368 2.41 -24.52 11.34
N ARG A 369 1.51 -24.60 10.35
CA ARG A 369 0.48 -25.65 10.22
C ARG A 369 1.03 -27.07 10.25
N ASP A 370 2.29 -27.27 9.85
CA ASP A 370 2.93 -28.58 9.80
C ASP A 370 3.23 -29.14 11.21
N PHE A 371 3.10 -28.30 12.26
CA PHE A 371 3.43 -28.61 13.66
C PHE A 371 2.22 -28.54 14.60
N VAL A 372 1.00 -28.42 14.06
CA VAL A 372 -0.22 -28.32 14.85
C VAL A 372 -0.75 -29.71 15.21
N THR A 373 -0.67 -30.09 16.49
CA THR A 373 -1.37 -31.25 17.07
C THR A 373 -2.76 -30.82 17.53
N LEU A 374 -3.82 -31.22 16.82
CA LEU A 374 -5.20 -31.06 17.31
C LEU A 374 -5.77 -32.42 17.73
N GLU A 375 -5.88 -32.65 19.04
CA GLU A 375 -7.02 -33.38 19.61
C GLU A 375 -7.99 -32.33 20.17
N LEU A 376 -9.05 -32.03 19.42
CA LEU A 376 -10.16 -31.19 19.90
C LEU A 376 -11.14 -32.05 20.72
N PRO A 377 -11.81 -31.50 21.76
CA PRO A 377 -12.80 -32.23 22.53
C PRO A 377 -13.94 -32.75 21.63
N GLN A 378 -14.18 -34.06 21.68
CA GLN A 378 -15.18 -34.77 20.88
C GLN A 378 -16.60 -34.27 21.20
N ASN A 379 -17.15 -33.40 20.35
CA ASN A 379 -18.56 -33.43 19.94
C ASN A 379 -18.79 -32.59 18.68
N ALA A 380 -18.26 -33.08 17.56
CA ALA A 380 -18.85 -33.00 16.23
C ALA A 380 -17.93 -33.83 15.33
N GLN A 381 -18.36 -35.03 14.95
CA GLN A 381 -17.62 -35.89 14.04
C GLN A 381 -17.61 -35.26 12.64
N GLU A 382 -16.60 -34.45 12.36
CA GLU A 382 -16.11 -34.25 11.00
C GLU A 382 -15.29 -35.49 10.62
N GLN A 383 -15.78 -36.24 9.63
CA GLN A 383 -15.01 -37.26 8.96
C GLN A 383 -13.94 -36.56 8.11
N THR A 384 -12.66 -36.76 8.44
CA THR A 384 -11.56 -36.46 7.51
C THR A 384 -11.77 -37.20 6.19
N PRO A 385 -11.64 -36.53 5.02
CA PRO A 385 -11.49 -37.23 3.76
C PRO A 385 -10.13 -37.98 3.75
N PRO A 386 -10.02 -39.07 2.97
CA PRO A 386 -8.80 -39.86 2.80
C PRO A 386 -7.76 -39.07 1.96
N PRO A 387 -6.53 -39.60 1.75
CA PRO A 387 -5.55 -38.96 0.85
C PRO A 387 -6.24 -38.68 -0.48
N SER A 388 -5.92 -37.54 -1.12
CA SER A 388 -6.52 -37.15 -2.41
C SER A 388 -6.14 -38.12 -3.53
N GLU A 389 -6.75 -39.30 -3.55
CA GLU A 389 -7.49 -39.69 -4.74
C GLU A 389 -8.56 -38.62 -4.93
N SER A 390 -8.64 -38.07 -6.14
CA SER A 390 -9.69 -37.16 -6.58
C SER A 390 -11.07 -37.67 -6.16
N GLN A 391 -11.55 -37.23 -4.99
CA GLN A 391 -12.90 -37.51 -4.54
C GLN A 391 -13.82 -36.65 -5.39
N LYS A 392 -14.39 -37.29 -6.41
CA LYS A 392 -15.41 -36.74 -7.29
C LYS A 392 -16.48 -36.03 -6.46
N MET A 393 -16.63 -34.73 -6.70
CA MET A 393 -17.82 -33.99 -6.30
C MET A 393 -19.04 -34.75 -6.82
N GLU A 394 -19.92 -35.20 -5.94
CA GLU A 394 -21.19 -35.77 -6.38
C GLU A 394 -21.99 -34.68 -7.07
N ASN A 395 -22.26 -34.92 -8.35
CA ASN A 395 -22.91 -33.97 -9.24
C ASN A 395 -24.36 -33.78 -8.78
N THR A 396 -24.72 -32.61 -8.24
CA THR A 396 -26.13 -32.26 -8.03
C THR A 396 -26.79 -32.10 -9.40
N ALA A 397 -27.78 -32.96 -9.69
CA ALA A 397 -28.60 -32.85 -10.90
C ALA A 397 -29.23 -31.45 -11.02
N ALA A 398 -29.48 -31.01 -12.25
CA ALA A 398 -30.12 -29.72 -12.52
C ALA A 398 -31.40 -29.57 -11.70
N ILE A 399 -31.53 -28.46 -10.98
CA ILE A 399 -32.72 -28.13 -10.20
C ILE A 399 -33.80 -27.68 -11.19
N GLU A 400 -34.93 -28.39 -11.25
CA GLU A 400 -36.08 -27.93 -12.03
C GLU A 400 -36.91 -26.95 -11.19
N LEU A 401 -36.76 -25.65 -11.45
CA LEU A 401 -37.55 -24.60 -10.80
C LEU A 401 -38.82 -24.30 -11.60
N SER A 402 -39.95 -24.11 -10.92
CA SER A 402 -41.15 -23.54 -11.55
C SER A 402 -40.99 -22.03 -11.74
N SER A 403 -41.72 -21.44 -12.68
CA SER A 403 -41.72 -19.98 -12.87
C SER A 403 -42.15 -19.20 -11.62
N SER A 404 -42.96 -19.80 -10.74
CA SER A 404 -43.34 -19.19 -9.46
C SER A 404 -42.19 -19.22 -8.45
N GLN A 405 -41.38 -20.29 -8.43
CA GLN A 405 -40.18 -20.38 -7.60
C GLN A 405 -39.09 -19.40 -8.08
N GLU A 406 -38.89 -19.26 -9.39
CA GLU A 406 -37.95 -18.27 -9.96
C GLU A 406 -38.31 -16.84 -9.56
N GLN A 407 -39.60 -16.47 -9.66
CA GLN A 407 -40.11 -15.16 -9.21
C GLN A 407 -39.92 -14.96 -7.70
N ALA A 408 -40.12 -16.00 -6.90
CA ALA A 408 -39.93 -15.95 -5.47
C ALA A 408 -38.45 -15.77 -5.07
N ILE A 409 -37.53 -16.44 -5.78
CA ILE A 409 -36.08 -16.31 -5.60
C ILE A 409 -35.63 -14.88 -5.93
N HIS A 410 -36.06 -14.35 -7.08
CA HIS A 410 -35.76 -12.98 -7.49
C HIS A 410 -36.30 -11.96 -6.48
N ALA A 411 -37.56 -12.10 -6.06
CA ALA A 411 -38.18 -11.21 -5.08
C ALA A 411 -37.46 -11.23 -3.73
N LEU A 412 -37.03 -12.41 -3.26
CA LEU A 412 -36.27 -12.53 -2.02
C LEU A 412 -34.88 -11.89 -2.15
N ALA A 413 -34.18 -12.08 -3.26
CA ALA A 413 -32.89 -11.43 -3.52
C ALA A 413 -33.02 -9.89 -3.47
N CYS A 414 -34.04 -9.35 -4.15
CA CYS A 414 -34.34 -7.92 -4.14
C CYS A 414 -34.63 -7.40 -2.73
N GLN A 415 -35.45 -8.11 -1.96
CA GLN A 415 -35.76 -7.72 -0.59
C GLN A 415 -34.51 -7.72 0.30
N VAL A 416 -33.67 -8.75 0.21
CA VAL A 416 -32.43 -8.84 1.01
C VAL A 416 -31.46 -7.70 0.64
N VAL A 417 -31.31 -7.40 -0.65
CA VAL A 417 -30.50 -6.25 -1.10
C VAL A 417 -31.07 -4.95 -0.54
N CYS A 418 -32.38 -4.72 -0.65
CA CYS A 418 -33.01 -3.50 -0.15
C CYS A 418 -32.87 -3.36 1.37
N ASP A 419 -33.13 -4.43 2.14
CA ASP A 419 -33.01 -4.43 3.60
C ASP A 419 -31.59 -4.10 4.06
N GLU A 420 -30.59 -4.69 3.40
CA GLU A 420 -29.18 -4.48 3.70
C GLU A 420 -28.75 -3.05 3.37
N VAL A 421 -29.14 -2.53 2.19
CA VAL A 421 -28.84 -1.15 1.76
C VAL A 421 -29.52 -0.11 2.66
N CYS A 422 -30.77 -0.35 3.06
CA CYS A 422 -31.54 0.57 3.88
C CYS A 422 -31.32 0.41 5.40
N ALA A 423 -30.50 -0.56 5.83
CA ALA A 423 -30.27 -0.92 7.24
C ALA A 423 -31.58 -1.19 8.03
N SER A 424 -32.57 -1.82 7.38
CA SER A 424 -33.86 -2.18 7.96
C SER A 424 -33.74 -3.37 8.92
N LYS A 425 -34.48 -3.36 10.03
CA LYS A 425 -34.60 -4.48 10.99
C LYS A 425 -35.97 -5.16 10.93
N GLU A 426 -36.54 -5.34 9.74
CA GLU A 426 -37.80 -6.07 9.62
C GLU A 426 -37.63 -7.58 9.84
N THR A 427 -38.65 -8.19 10.45
CA THR A 427 -38.65 -9.62 10.79
C THR A 427 -39.05 -10.43 9.55
N ARG A 428 -38.15 -11.30 9.10
CA ARG A 428 -38.31 -12.09 7.86
C ARG A 428 -39.37 -13.18 8.04
N SER A 429 -40.35 -13.24 7.13
CA SER A 429 -41.22 -14.40 7.01
C SER A 429 -40.57 -15.47 6.13
N VAL A 430 -40.22 -16.61 6.72
CA VAL A 430 -39.58 -17.78 6.08
C VAL A 430 -40.55 -18.58 5.18
N ALA A 431 -41.70 -18.01 4.82
CA ALA A 431 -42.71 -18.66 3.97
C ALA A 431 -42.47 -18.49 2.45
N ALA A 432 -41.33 -17.92 2.03
CA ALA A 432 -41.23 -17.10 0.81
C ALA A 432 -40.59 -17.74 -0.45
N LEU A 433 -40.33 -19.06 -0.50
CA LEU A 433 -39.72 -19.71 -1.68
C LEU A 433 -40.55 -20.87 -2.27
N GLU A 434 -41.82 -21.00 -1.89
CA GLU A 434 -42.73 -22.05 -2.40
C GLU A 434 -42.16 -23.48 -2.34
N GLY A 435 -41.36 -23.79 -1.30
CA GLY A 435 -40.74 -25.11 -1.10
C GLY A 435 -39.32 -25.28 -1.68
N ALA A 436 -38.81 -24.31 -2.45
CA ALA A 436 -37.44 -24.32 -2.98
C ALA A 436 -36.36 -23.98 -1.94
N ASP A 437 -36.75 -23.60 -0.71
CA ASP A 437 -35.84 -23.24 0.39
C ASP A 437 -34.93 -24.40 0.83
N LYS A 438 -35.35 -25.63 0.56
CA LYS A 438 -34.63 -26.87 0.91
C LYS A 438 -33.77 -27.42 -0.22
N GLU A 439 -33.89 -26.86 -1.42
CA GLU A 439 -33.07 -27.29 -2.56
C GLU A 439 -31.59 -27.02 -2.26
N MET A 440 -30.74 -27.96 -2.67
CA MET A 440 -29.32 -27.90 -2.45
C MET A 440 -28.63 -27.35 -3.71
N VAL A 441 -27.93 -26.24 -3.56
CA VAL A 441 -27.14 -25.59 -4.63
C VAL A 441 -25.65 -25.68 -4.30
N MET A 442 -24.82 -25.67 -5.34
CA MET A 442 -23.36 -25.63 -5.18
C MET A 442 -22.83 -24.22 -4.92
N GLY A 443 -23.67 -23.22 -5.19
CA GLY A 443 -23.40 -21.81 -4.98
C GLY A 443 -24.51 -20.94 -5.53
N ALA A 444 -24.48 -19.68 -5.16
CA ALA A 444 -25.33 -18.65 -5.75
C ALA A 444 -24.50 -17.38 -5.94
N PHE A 445 -24.81 -16.61 -6.97
CA PHE A 445 -24.30 -15.27 -7.19
C PHE A 445 -25.48 -14.33 -7.35
N VAL A 446 -25.40 -13.17 -6.71
CA VAL A 446 -26.34 -12.08 -6.92
C VAL A 446 -25.57 -10.97 -7.62
N THR A 447 -26.08 -10.54 -8.77
CA THR A 447 -25.50 -9.50 -9.60
C THR A 447 -26.46 -8.33 -9.66
N LEU A 448 -25.97 -7.13 -9.39
CA LEU A 448 -26.69 -5.88 -9.58
C LEU A 448 -26.17 -5.23 -10.85
N LYS A 449 -27.08 -4.85 -11.74
CA LYS A 449 -26.79 -4.09 -12.95
C LYS A 449 -27.49 -2.75 -12.89
N LYS A 450 -26.87 -1.72 -13.46
CA LYS A 450 -27.45 -0.39 -13.64
C LYS A 450 -27.37 -0.07 -15.13
N ASN A 451 -28.51 0.12 -15.79
CA ASN A 451 -28.59 0.32 -17.24
C ASN A 451 -27.81 -0.76 -18.03
N GLY A 452 -27.95 -2.03 -17.63
CA GLY A 452 -27.24 -3.16 -18.22
C GLY A 452 -25.75 -3.28 -17.87
N THR A 453 -25.16 -2.30 -17.17
CA THR A 453 -23.75 -2.34 -16.75
C THR A 453 -23.61 -2.91 -15.34
N LEU A 454 -22.59 -3.73 -15.11
CA LEU A 454 -22.31 -4.32 -13.79
C LEU A 454 -22.09 -3.25 -12.71
N ARG A 455 -22.92 -3.26 -11.66
CA ARG A 455 -22.81 -2.38 -10.48
C ARG A 455 -22.25 -3.10 -9.24
N SER A 456 -22.51 -4.39 -9.09
CA SER A 456 -21.96 -5.24 -8.02
C SER A 456 -22.22 -6.71 -8.34
N CYS A 457 -21.33 -7.63 -7.95
CA CYS A 457 -21.60 -9.06 -8.03
C CYS A 457 -20.79 -9.83 -6.99
N CYS A 458 -21.48 -10.50 -6.08
CA CYS A 458 -20.90 -11.39 -5.09
C CYS A 458 -21.66 -12.71 -5.05
N GLY A 459 -20.94 -13.76 -4.64
CA GLY A 459 -21.51 -15.08 -4.50
C GLY A 459 -20.76 -15.94 -3.51
N VAL A 460 -21.35 -17.09 -3.23
CA VAL A 460 -20.80 -18.15 -2.40
C VAL A 460 -20.68 -19.43 -3.23
N LEU A 461 -19.67 -20.23 -2.92
CA LEU A 461 -19.33 -21.44 -3.65
C LEU A 461 -18.65 -22.42 -2.70
N GLY A 462 -18.93 -23.71 -2.85
CA GLY A 462 -18.24 -24.76 -2.08
C GLY A 462 -19.11 -25.99 -1.88
N GLN A 463 -19.23 -26.42 -0.62
CA GLN A 463 -20.06 -27.56 -0.24
C GLN A 463 -21.54 -27.30 -0.57
N PRO A 464 -22.31 -28.35 -0.96
CA PRO A 464 -23.75 -28.22 -1.16
C PRO A 464 -24.41 -27.52 0.03
N MET A 465 -25.16 -26.45 -0.24
CA MET A 465 -25.87 -25.68 0.78
C MET A 465 -27.30 -25.38 0.35
N LYS A 466 -28.16 -25.10 1.34
CA LYS A 466 -29.55 -24.72 1.08
C LYS A 466 -29.59 -23.42 0.27
N LEU A 467 -30.40 -23.38 -0.77
CA LEU A 467 -30.60 -22.23 -1.65
C LEU A 467 -30.81 -20.93 -0.87
N ILE A 468 -31.66 -20.96 0.16
CA ILE A 468 -31.97 -19.78 0.98
C ILE A 468 -30.73 -19.18 1.67
N HIS A 469 -29.79 -20.01 2.13
CA HIS A 469 -28.55 -19.52 2.75
C HIS A 469 -27.60 -18.96 1.71
N ALA A 470 -27.48 -19.64 0.55
CA ALA A 470 -26.65 -19.18 -0.55
C ALA A 470 -27.12 -17.82 -1.06
N LEU A 471 -28.44 -17.66 -1.20
CA LEU A 471 -29.08 -16.42 -1.67
C LEU A 471 -28.94 -15.28 -0.66
N ASP A 472 -29.27 -15.49 0.61
CA ASP A 472 -29.17 -14.45 1.65
C ASP A 472 -27.73 -13.94 1.79
N GLN A 473 -26.75 -14.85 1.84
CA GLN A 473 -25.35 -14.48 1.97
C GLN A 473 -24.83 -13.75 0.73
N SER A 474 -25.22 -14.19 -0.46
CA SER A 474 -24.80 -13.57 -1.72
C SER A 474 -25.42 -12.17 -1.88
N ALA A 475 -26.73 -12.03 -1.67
CA ALA A 475 -27.44 -10.76 -1.77
C ALA A 475 -26.89 -9.69 -0.81
N ARG A 476 -26.70 -10.03 0.48
CA ARG A 476 -26.11 -9.10 1.46
C ARG A 476 -24.70 -8.65 1.07
N ARG A 477 -23.86 -9.60 0.64
CA ARG A 477 -22.50 -9.28 0.20
C ARG A 477 -22.51 -8.42 -1.05
N THR A 478 -23.40 -8.68 -2.00
CA THR A 478 -23.55 -7.86 -3.21
C THR A 478 -23.97 -6.44 -2.88
N ALA A 479 -24.80 -6.23 -1.86
CA ALA A 479 -25.21 -4.89 -1.44
C ALA A 479 -24.06 -4.04 -0.88
N THR A 480 -23.16 -4.62 -0.07
CA THR A 480 -22.21 -3.83 0.76
C THR A 480 -20.74 -4.22 0.68
N SER A 481 -20.40 -5.37 0.10
CA SER A 481 -19.11 -6.04 0.30
C SER A 481 -18.36 -6.38 -1.00
N ASP A 482 -18.78 -5.91 -2.16
CA ASP A 482 -18.01 -6.06 -3.40
C ASP A 482 -16.80 -5.11 -3.37
N PRO A 483 -15.55 -5.60 -3.35
CA PRO A 483 -14.37 -4.76 -3.20
C PRO A 483 -14.11 -3.84 -4.42
N ARG A 484 -14.72 -4.14 -5.57
CA ARG A 484 -14.54 -3.38 -6.82
C ARG A 484 -15.33 -2.08 -6.82
N PHE A 485 -16.41 -2.01 -6.04
CA PHE A 485 -17.36 -0.90 -6.06
C PHE A 485 -17.59 -0.36 -4.64
N PRO A 486 -18.02 0.90 -4.48
CA PRO A 486 -18.59 1.34 -3.21
C PRO A 486 -19.86 0.54 -2.87
N PRO A 487 -20.22 0.45 -1.58
CA PRO A 487 -21.53 -0.04 -1.16
C PRO A 487 -22.64 0.62 -1.99
N VAL A 488 -23.70 -0.13 -2.27
CA VAL A 488 -24.85 0.37 -3.04
C VAL A 488 -25.54 1.46 -2.23
N SER A 489 -25.68 2.64 -2.82
CA SER A 489 -26.46 3.72 -2.22
C SER A 489 -27.95 3.37 -2.28
N PRO A 490 -28.74 3.68 -1.23
CA PRO A 490 -30.19 3.61 -1.30
C PRO A 490 -30.77 4.34 -2.51
N SER A 491 -30.19 5.47 -2.91
CA SER A 491 -30.66 6.25 -4.07
C SER A 491 -30.51 5.51 -5.41
N GLU A 492 -29.66 4.48 -5.47
CA GLU A 492 -29.46 3.69 -6.68
C GLU A 492 -30.54 2.61 -6.85
N LEU A 493 -31.16 2.13 -5.76
CA LEU A 493 -32.06 0.96 -5.77
C LEU A 493 -33.14 0.98 -6.87
N PRO A 494 -33.83 2.11 -7.16
CA PRO A 494 -34.89 2.12 -8.19
C PRO A 494 -34.38 1.90 -9.62
N GLU A 495 -33.08 2.07 -9.87
CA GLU A 495 -32.45 1.99 -11.19
C GLU A 495 -31.68 0.66 -11.37
N LEU A 496 -31.75 -0.25 -10.39
CA LEU A 496 -31.02 -1.51 -10.44
C LEU A 496 -31.85 -2.66 -10.97
N ASP A 497 -31.22 -3.49 -11.80
CA ASP A 497 -31.66 -4.84 -12.10
C ASP A 497 -30.92 -5.82 -11.19
N VAL A 498 -31.61 -6.90 -10.80
CA VAL A 498 -31.08 -7.96 -9.94
C VAL A 498 -31.12 -9.28 -10.69
N ASP A 499 -29.94 -9.86 -10.90
CA ASP A 499 -29.79 -11.20 -11.47
C ASP A 499 -29.33 -12.17 -10.38
N VAL A 500 -29.93 -13.35 -10.30
CA VAL A 500 -29.50 -14.44 -9.42
C VAL A 500 -29.05 -15.60 -10.29
N SER A 501 -27.81 -16.03 -10.12
CA SER A 501 -27.25 -17.22 -10.79
C SER A 501 -27.05 -18.35 -9.78
N LEU A 502 -27.78 -19.44 -9.94
CA LEU A 502 -27.66 -20.64 -9.10
C LEU A 502 -26.76 -21.66 -9.79
N LEU A 503 -25.70 -22.09 -9.11
CA LEU A 503 -24.68 -22.95 -9.69
C LEU A 503 -25.03 -24.42 -9.51
N HIS A 504 -24.92 -25.17 -10.60
CA HIS A 504 -25.07 -26.62 -10.63
C HIS A 504 -24.09 -27.25 -11.63
N ASN A 505 -24.07 -28.58 -11.71
CA ASN A 505 -23.26 -29.33 -12.66
C ASN A 505 -21.75 -29.02 -12.65
N ILE A 506 -21.11 -28.89 -11.47
CA ILE A 506 -19.66 -28.64 -11.40
C ILE A 506 -18.91 -29.91 -11.83
N GLN A 507 -18.11 -29.83 -12.90
CA GLN A 507 -17.39 -30.97 -13.50
C GLN A 507 -15.91 -30.64 -13.74
N PRO A 508 -14.97 -31.50 -13.35
CA PRO A 508 -13.56 -31.30 -13.66
C PRO A 508 -13.28 -31.50 -15.15
N VAL A 509 -12.44 -30.63 -15.74
CA VAL A 509 -11.96 -30.77 -17.12
C VAL A 509 -10.70 -31.65 -17.10
N THR A 510 -10.84 -32.90 -17.54
CA THR A 510 -9.81 -33.96 -17.42
C THR A 510 -9.01 -34.23 -18.70
N CYS A 511 -9.14 -33.39 -19.73
CA CYS A 511 -8.36 -33.49 -20.95
C CYS A 511 -6.94 -32.92 -20.79
N ASN A 512 -6.10 -33.12 -21.82
CA ASN A 512 -4.77 -32.51 -21.86
C ASN A 512 -4.89 -30.97 -21.78
N ALA A 513 -3.99 -30.32 -21.03
CA ALA A 513 -4.01 -28.89 -20.81
C ALA A 513 -4.05 -28.06 -22.10
N GLN A 514 -3.42 -28.52 -23.19
CA GLN A 514 -3.48 -27.84 -24.49
C GLN A 514 -4.85 -27.95 -25.21
N GLU A 515 -5.67 -28.94 -24.86
CA GLU A 515 -6.98 -29.25 -25.48
C GLU A 515 -8.17 -28.73 -24.64
N ARG A 516 -7.91 -28.09 -23.49
CA ARG A 516 -8.96 -27.59 -22.58
C ARG A 516 -9.96 -26.67 -23.27
N HIS A 517 -9.51 -25.83 -24.21
CA HIS A 517 -10.37 -24.94 -24.98
C HIS A 517 -11.45 -25.67 -25.80
N GLU A 518 -11.19 -26.90 -26.27
CA GLU A 518 -12.16 -27.69 -27.06
C GLU A 518 -13.31 -28.24 -26.19
N HIS A 519 -13.19 -28.15 -24.87
CA HIS A 519 -14.14 -28.70 -23.90
C HIS A 519 -15.01 -27.62 -23.23
N ILE A 520 -14.86 -26.36 -23.65
CA ILE A 520 -15.62 -25.22 -23.14
C ILE A 520 -16.70 -24.84 -24.15
N GLU A 521 -17.94 -24.68 -23.69
CA GLU A 521 -19.07 -24.24 -24.51
C GLU A 521 -19.49 -22.84 -24.03
N ILE A 522 -19.25 -21.81 -24.86
CA ILE A 522 -19.52 -20.41 -24.52
C ILE A 522 -21.01 -20.19 -24.26
N GLY A 523 -21.32 -19.45 -23.20
CA GLY A 523 -22.69 -19.15 -22.77
C GLY A 523 -23.36 -20.26 -21.95
N LYS A 524 -22.81 -21.48 -21.95
CA LYS A 524 -23.29 -22.59 -21.13
C LYS A 524 -22.37 -22.86 -19.95
N HIS A 525 -21.07 -22.98 -20.17
CA HIS A 525 -20.10 -23.31 -19.12
C HIS A 525 -19.59 -22.03 -18.43
N GLY A 526 -19.62 -22.03 -17.11
CA GLY A 526 -18.80 -21.18 -16.25
C GLY A 526 -17.49 -21.89 -15.92
N LEU A 527 -16.45 -21.15 -15.57
CA LEU A 527 -15.11 -21.69 -15.34
C LEU A 527 -14.65 -21.44 -13.90
N ILE A 528 -14.00 -22.43 -13.31
CA ILE A 528 -13.25 -22.32 -12.06
C ILE A 528 -11.83 -22.78 -12.37
N ILE A 529 -10.83 -21.92 -12.12
CA ILE A 529 -9.43 -22.30 -12.23
C ILE A 529 -8.72 -22.10 -10.90
N GLU A 530 -7.82 -23.02 -10.56
CA GLU A 530 -6.98 -22.92 -9.38
C GLU A 530 -5.55 -23.36 -9.70
N GLN A 531 -4.57 -22.57 -9.27
CA GLN A 531 -3.15 -22.90 -9.36
C GLN A 531 -2.40 -22.20 -8.21
N SER A 532 -1.52 -22.94 -7.52
CA SER A 532 -0.67 -22.38 -6.45
C SER A 532 -1.44 -21.65 -5.34
N GLY A 533 -2.64 -22.14 -4.97
CA GLY A 533 -3.52 -21.55 -3.96
C GLY A 533 -4.23 -20.27 -4.39
N LYS A 534 -4.10 -19.87 -5.66
CA LYS A 534 -4.85 -18.76 -6.26
C LYS A 534 -6.00 -19.33 -7.08
N ARG A 535 -7.20 -18.77 -6.92
CA ARG A 535 -8.43 -19.26 -7.54
C ARG A 535 -9.20 -18.15 -8.24
N GLY A 536 -9.70 -18.44 -9.44
CA GLY A 536 -10.58 -17.56 -10.23
C GLY A 536 -11.86 -18.29 -10.63
N LEU A 537 -12.96 -17.54 -10.73
CA LEU A 537 -14.25 -18.06 -11.21
C LEU A 537 -14.92 -17.06 -12.14
N LEU A 538 -15.42 -17.50 -13.30
CA LEU A 538 -16.26 -16.69 -14.18
C LEU A 538 -17.59 -17.39 -14.49
N LEU A 539 -18.68 -16.63 -14.47
CA LEU A 539 -20.03 -17.12 -14.81
C LEU A 539 -20.16 -17.29 -16.34
N PRO A 540 -21.04 -18.19 -16.84
CA PRO A 540 -21.22 -18.43 -18.28
C PRO A 540 -21.52 -17.16 -19.10
N VAL A 541 -22.33 -16.25 -18.53
CA VAL A 541 -22.75 -15.00 -19.19
C VAL A 541 -21.58 -14.06 -19.50
N VAL A 542 -20.49 -14.14 -18.74
CA VAL A 542 -19.34 -13.23 -18.91
C VAL A 542 -18.70 -13.39 -20.29
N ALA A 543 -18.56 -14.62 -20.79
CA ALA A 543 -17.99 -14.85 -22.11
C ALA A 543 -18.87 -14.27 -23.22
N VAL A 544 -20.19 -14.35 -23.06
CA VAL A 544 -21.17 -13.80 -24.01
C VAL A 544 -21.13 -12.28 -24.02
N GLU A 545 -21.17 -11.65 -22.84
CA GLU A 545 -21.11 -10.18 -22.69
C GLU A 545 -19.82 -9.60 -23.27
N HIS A 546 -18.70 -10.32 -23.15
CA HIS A 546 -17.39 -9.91 -23.67
C HIS A 546 -17.09 -10.37 -25.10
N GLN A 547 -18.02 -11.08 -25.77
CA GLN A 547 -17.80 -11.69 -27.10
C GLN A 547 -16.52 -12.55 -27.16
N ALA A 548 -16.18 -13.22 -26.04
CA ALA A 548 -14.98 -14.02 -25.91
C ALA A 548 -15.18 -15.42 -26.53
N ASP A 549 -14.16 -15.90 -27.24
CA ASP A 549 -14.05 -17.31 -27.60
C ASP A 549 -13.54 -18.15 -26.42
N GLU A 550 -13.43 -19.47 -26.61
CA GLU A 550 -13.07 -20.43 -25.55
C GLU A 550 -11.69 -20.14 -24.94
N ARG A 551 -10.74 -19.67 -25.75
CA ARG A 551 -9.38 -19.37 -25.31
C ARG A 551 -9.35 -18.06 -24.54
N ALA A 552 -9.98 -17.02 -25.08
CA ALA A 552 -10.11 -15.74 -24.41
C ALA A 552 -10.79 -15.90 -23.05
N PHE A 553 -11.80 -16.77 -22.95
CA PHE A 553 -12.49 -17.03 -21.68
C PHE A 553 -11.60 -17.73 -20.63
N LEU A 554 -10.76 -18.68 -21.06
CA LEU A 554 -9.75 -19.32 -20.20
C LEU A 554 -8.68 -18.31 -19.72
N GLU A 555 -8.21 -17.43 -20.59
CA GLU A 555 -7.27 -16.37 -20.21
C GLU A 555 -7.90 -15.36 -19.23
N MET A 556 -9.18 -15.03 -19.40
CA MET A 556 -9.92 -14.15 -18.50
C MET A 556 -10.03 -14.75 -17.10
N VAL A 557 -10.32 -16.05 -16.97
CA VAL A 557 -10.42 -16.69 -15.64
C VAL A 557 -9.04 -16.80 -14.97
N CYS A 558 -7.96 -17.00 -15.73
CA CYS A 558 -6.58 -16.93 -15.24
C CYS A 558 -6.23 -15.52 -14.71
N ARG A 559 -6.55 -14.48 -15.49
CA ARG A 559 -6.40 -13.07 -15.04
C ARG A 559 -7.15 -12.83 -13.74
N LYS A 560 -8.39 -13.30 -13.63
CA LYS A 560 -9.20 -13.15 -12.42
C LYS A 560 -8.62 -13.89 -11.21
N ALA A 561 -7.99 -15.05 -11.42
CA ALA A 561 -7.27 -15.77 -10.38
C ALA A 561 -5.95 -15.08 -9.96
N GLY A 562 -5.42 -14.16 -10.77
CA GLY A 562 -4.11 -13.54 -10.54
C GLY A 562 -2.95 -14.50 -10.80
N ILE A 563 -3.13 -15.42 -11.76
CA ILE A 563 -2.11 -16.35 -12.29
C ILE A 563 -1.76 -15.98 -13.74
N PRO A 564 -0.64 -16.46 -14.32
CA PRO A 564 -0.29 -16.22 -15.71
C PRO A 564 -1.44 -16.56 -16.68
N ILE A 565 -1.61 -15.78 -17.76
CA ILE A 565 -2.78 -15.91 -18.65
C ILE A 565 -2.83 -17.25 -19.40
N ASP A 566 -1.67 -17.87 -19.59
CA ASP A 566 -1.45 -19.16 -20.21
C ASP A 566 -1.41 -20.31 -19.19
N ALA A 567 -1.63 -20.03 -17.90
CA ALA A 567 -1.64 -21.04 -16.84
C ALA A 567 -2.63 -22.18 -17.10
N TRP A 568 -3.74 -21.91 -17.81
CA TRP A 568 -4.69 -22.96 -18.20
C TRP A 568 -4.06 -24.01 -19.13
N GLN A 569 -2.92 -23.75 -19.76
CA GLN A 569 -2.17 -24.71 -20.58
C GLN A 569 -1.18 -25.56 -19.78
N SER A 570 -1.09 -25.34 -18.46
CA SER A 570 -0.27 -26.12 -17.53
C SER A 570 -1.09 -27.23 -16.88
N ASP A 571 -0.46 -28.40 -16.74
CA ASP A 571 -1.00 -29.53 -15.97
C ASP A 571 -1.06 -29.24 -14.46
N ASP A 572 -0.30 -28.24 -13.97
CA ASP A 572 -0.32 -27.81 -12.56
C ASP A 572 -1.55 -26.97 -12.20
N ALA A 573 -2.31 -26.50 -13.20
CA ALA A 573 -3.56 -25.77 -12.99
C ALA A 573 -4.75 -26.74 -13.06
N SER A 574 -5.63 -26.73 -12.06
CA SER A 574 -6.91 -27.44 -12.10
C SER A 574 -7.98 -26.56 -12.71
N LEU A 575 -8.79 -27.13 -13.61
CA LEU A 575 -9.90 -26.44 -14.29
C LEU A 575 -11.19 -27.24 -14.10
N GLU A 576 -12.26 -26.55 -13.71
CA GLU A 576 -13.61 -27.11 -13.59
C GLU A 576 -14.59 -26.25 -14.39
N THR A 577 -15.60 -26.89 -15.00
CA THR A 577 -16.76 -26.22 -15.59
C THR A 577 -17.97 -26.32 -14.66
N PHE A 578 -18.92 -25.41 -14.80
CA PHE A 578 -20.22 -25.50 -14.14
C PHE A 578 -21.29 -24.85 -15.02
N GLU A 579 -22.56 -25.06 -14.69
CA GLU A 579 -23.70 -24.44 -15.36
C GLU A 579 -24.51 -23.59 -14.37
N THR A 580 -25.33 -22.67 -14.88
CA THR A 580 -26.13 -21.78 -14.04
C THR A 580 -27.58 -21.71 -14.49
N ILE A 581 -28.50 -21.75 -13.52
CA ILE A 581 -29.88 -21.29 -13.70
C ILE A 581 -29.93 -19.82 -13.32
N VAL A 582 -30.47 -18.98 -14.20
CA VAL A 582 -30.48 -17.52 -14.02
C VAL A 582 -31.91 -17.02 -13.89
N THR A 583 -32.17 -16.21 -12.88
CA THR A 583 -33.39 -15.40 -12.76
C THR A 583 -33.00 -13.92 -12.82
N GLU A 584 -33.60 -13.17 -13.74
CA GLU A 584 -33.31 -11.76 -13.98
C GLU A 584 -34.58 -10.91 -13.84
N GLY A 585 -34.42 -9.65 -13.42
CA GLY A 585 -35.55 -8.71 -13.37
C GLY A 585 -35.22 -7.42 -12.61
N PRO A 586 -36.08 -6.39 -12.75
CA PRO A 586 -35.86 -5.09 -12.13
C PRO A 586 -36.08 -5.14 -10.62
N MET A 587 -35.38 -4.26 -9.89
CA MET A 587 -35.66 -4.02 -8.47
C MET A 587 -37.12 -3.55 -8.29
N PRO A 588 -37.90 -4.16 -7.37
CA PRO A 588 -39.29 -3.76 -7.15
C PRO A 588 -39.43 -2.32 -6.64
N ASN A 589 -40.40 -1.58 -7.18
CA ASN A 589 -40.71 -0.21 -6.76
C ASN A 589 -41.09 -0.07 -5.27
N SER A 590 -41.51 -1.15 -4.61
CA SER A 590 -41.78 -1.16 -3.16
C SER A 590 -40.53 -0.85 -2.33
N CYS A 591 -39.34 -1.18 -2.83
CA CYS A 591 -38.05 -0.85 -2.21
C CYS A 591 -37.82 0.66 -2.17
N ALA A 592 -38.29 1.40 -3.19
CA ALA A 592 -38.18 2.86 -3.25
C ALA A 592 -39.01 3.56 -2.15
N ALA A 593 -40.11 2.94 -1.68
CA ALA A 593 -40.91 3.46 -0.58
C ALA A 593 -40.24 3.31 0.79
N GLN A 594 -39.19 2.49 0.89
CA GLN A 594 -38.43 2.23 2.13
C GLN A 594 -37.15 3.07 2.24
N LEU A 595 -36.91 4.01 1.31
CA LEU A 595 -35.70 4.84 1.30
C LEU A 595 -35.66 5.75 2.54
N PRO A 596 -34.60 5.69 3.37
CA PRO A 596 -34.46 6.58 4.51
C PRO A 596 -34.26 8.02 4.05
N SER A 597 -34.71 9.01 4.85
CA SER A 597 -34.34 10.40 4.61
C SER A 597 -32.82 10.55 4.77
N GLN A 598 -32.11 10.66 3.64
CA GLN A 598 -30.65 10.73 3.61
C GLN A 598 -30.16 12.09 4.09
N GLN A 599 -29.95 12.25 5.40
CA GLN A 599 -29.18 13.36 5.92
C GLN A 599 -27.72 12.92 6.09
N ALA A 600 -26.85 13.40 5.21
CA ALA A 600 -25.43 13.08 5.26
C ALA A 600 -24.82 13.44 6.62
N CYS A 601 -23.99 12.55 7.17
CA CYS A 601 -23.27 12.79 8.41
C CYS A 601 -24.19 13.27 9.57
N SER A 602 -25.33 12.61 9.76
CA SER A 602 -26.36 12.99 10.75
C SER A 602 -25.88 13.09 12.21
N PHE A 603 -24.70 12.55 12.51
CA PHE A 603 -24.02 12.71 13.80
C PHE A 603 -23.47 14.13 14.04
N ILE A 604 -23.40 14.99 13.00
CA ILE A 604 -23.02 16.40 13.07
C ILE A 604 -24.23 17.28 12.77
N ASN A 605 -24.57 18.17 13.70
CA ASN A 605 -25.60 19.18 13.47
C ASN A 605 -25.03 20.44 12.76
N ASN A 606 -25.91 21.26 12.17
CA ASN A 606 -25.51 22.45 11.40
C ASN A 606 -24.68 23.48 12.20
N GLN A 607 -24.93 23.61 13.50
CA GLN A 607 -24.15 24.51 14.36
C GLN A 607 -22.71 24.02 14.51
N SER A 608 -22.54 22.71 14.76
CA SER A 608 -21.24 22.06 14.88
C SER A 608 -20.47 22.12 13.56
N LEU A 609 -21.16 21.92 12.43
CA LEU A 609 -20.56 22.02 11.11
C LEU A 609 -19.98 23.43 10.83
N ARG A 610 -20.73 24.48 11.17
CA ARG A 610 -20.24 25.88 11.05
C ARG A 610 -19.04 26.15 11.97
N GLN A 611 -19.06 25.58 13.17
CA GLN A 611 -17.95 25.69 14.11
C GLN A 611 -16.68 25.00 13.59
N LEU A 612 -16.80 23.83 12.98
CA LEU A 612 -15.68 23.12 12.32
C LEU A 612 -15.11 23.93 11.16
N ALA A 613 -15.97 24.56 10.34
CA ALA A 613 -15.53 25.43 9.25
C ALA A 613 -14.70 26.62 9.79
N LEU A 614 -15.18 27.28 10.85
CA LEU A 614 -14.50 28.41 11.47
C LEU A 614 -13.17 28.00 12.15
N MET A 615 -13.14 26.87 12.85
CA MET A 615 -11.90 26.36 13.44
C MET A 615 -10.85 26.04 12.36
N THR A 616 -11.29 25.46 11.24
CA THR A 616 -10.40 25.15 10.11
C THR A 616 -9.83 26.44 9.51
N HIS A 617 -10.65 27.49 9.39
CA HIS A 617 -10.21 28.83 8.97
C HIS A 617 -9.16 29.43 9.91
N GLN A 618 -9.41 29.39 11.22
CA GLN A 618 -8.47 29.85 12.24
C GLN A 618 -7.15 29.08 12.24
N ASN A 619 -7.20 27.77 11.98
CA ASN A 619 -6.01 26.93 11.86
C ASN A 619 -5.15 27.32 10.65
N ILE A 620 -5.76 27.65 9.51
CA ILE A 620 -5.03 28.12 8.32
C ILE A 620 -4.32 29.44 8.65
N ASP A 621 -5.03 30.39 9.25
CA ASP A 621 -4.47 31.69 9.63
C ASP A 621 -3.33 31.54 10.65
N ALA A 622 -3.53 30.71 11.69
CA ALA A 622 -2.50 30.39 12.67
C ALA A 622 -1.23 29.85 12.01
N MET A 623 -1.35 28.87 11.09
CA MET A 623 -0.19 28.30 10.39
C MET A 623 0.54 29.33 9.53
N LEU A 624 -0.18 30.20 8.82
CA LEU A 624 0.42 31.27 8.03
C LEU A 624 1.18 32.30 8.88
N MET A 625 0.76 32.50 10.13
CA MET A 625 1.45 33.34 11.12
C MET A 625 2.54 32.60 11.92
N GLY A 626 2.76 31.31 11.65
CA GLY A 626 3.71 30.48 12.41
C GLY A 626 3.23 30.09 13.83
N ALA A 627 1.94 30.20 14.10
CA ALA A 627 1.31 29.80 15.36
C ALA A 627 0.80 28.33 15.33
N THR A 628 0.57 27.76 16.51
CA THR A 628 0.13 26.36 16.64
C THR A 628 -1.36 26.19 16.35
N PRO A 629 -1.75 25.27 15.44
CA PRO A 629 -3.16 25.00 15.14
C PRO A 629 -3.84 24.15 16.23
N SER A 630 -5.16 24.20 16.28
CA SER A 630 -6.00 23.36 17.16
C SER A 630 -6.36 22.03 16.49
N TYR A 631 -6.16 20.92 17.21
CA TYR A 631 -6.27 19.56 16.68
C TYR A 631 -7.66 18.91 16.86
N VAL A 632 -8.39 19.30 17.91
CA VAL A 632 -9.70 18.73 18.27
C VAL A 632 -10.59 19.86 18.77
N MET A 633 -11.87 19.85 18.37
CA MET A 633 -12.86 20.77 18.90
C MET A 633 -13.64 20.12 20.06
N PRO A 634 -13.47 20.59 21.31
CA PRO A 634 -14.21 20.03 22.44
C PRO A 634 -15.73 20.18 22.25
N GLY A 635 -16.46 19.09 22.47
CA GLY A 635 -17.93 19.08 22.39
C GLY A 635 -18.52 18.80 21.01
N ILE A 636 -17.70 18.65 19.97
CA ILE A 636 -18.14 18.18 18.65
C ILE A 636 -17.76 16.70 18.49
N PRO A 637 -18.69 15.79 18.13
CA PRO A 637 -18.38 14.40 17.88
C PRO A 637 -17.34 14.25 16.77
N ASP A 638 -16.28 13.47 17.02
CA ASP A 638 -15.39 13.00 15.95
C ASP A 638 -15.96 11.71 15.39
N GLY A 639 -16.13 11.67 14.08
CA GLY A 639 -16.73 10.56 13.37
C GLY A 639 -16.05 10.31 12.04
N ASN A 640 -16.51 9.28 11.36
CA ASN A 640 -15.99 8.89 10.07
C ASN A 640 -16.92 9.39 8.97
N VAL A 641 -16.35 10.03 7.95
CA VAL A 641 -17.09 10.55 6.78
C VAL A 641 -16.55 9.89 5.50
N LYS A 642 -17.31 9.92 4.40
CA LYS A 642 -16.80 9.45 3.09
C LYS A 642 -15.93 10.51 2.43
N GLY A 643 -16.18 11.78 2.71
CA GLY A 643 -15.33 12.87 2.26
C GLY A 643 -15.72 14.20 2.85
N LEU A 644 -14.96 15.22 2.49
CA LEU A 644 -15.29 16.60 2.79
C LEU A 644 -14.68 17.55 1.75
N LEU A 645 -15.35 18.68 1.54
CA LEU A 645 -14.90 19.82 0.75
C LEU A 645 -14.81 21.03 1.66
N TYR A 646 -13.63 21.61 1.78
CA TYR A 646 -13.42 22.87 2.48
C TYR A 646 -12.96 23.94 1.49
N GLN A 647 -13.58 25.11 1.53
CA GLN A 647 -13.32 26.20 0.58
C GLN A 647 -13.31 27.56 1.29
N LEU A 648 -12.39 28.43 0.86
CA LEU A 648 -12.36 29.85 1.17
C LEU A 648 -12.82 30.62 -0.07
N THR A 649 -13.75 31.56 0.13
CA THR A 649 -14.23 32.47 -0.92
C THR A 649 -13.89 33.90 -0.52
N HIS A 650 -13.10 34.58 -1.35
CA HIS A 650 -12.69 35.96 -1.15
C HIS A 650 -13.77 36.95 -1.61
N GLU A 651 -13.68 38.22 -1.18
CA GLU A 651 -14.67 39.26 -1.49
C GLU A 651 -14.85 39.55 -2.99
N ASP A 652 -13.79 39.34 -3.78
CA ASP A 652 -13.82 39.48 -5.25
C ASP A 652 -14.43 38.27 -5.98
N GLY A 653 -14.85 37.24 -5.24
CA GLY A 653 -15.43 36.01 -5.78
C GLY A 653 -14.41 34.93 -6.14
N SER A 654 -13.10 35.18 -5.97
CA SER A 654 -12.09 34.13 -6.13
C SER A 654 -12.20 33.07 -5.03
N THR A 655 -11.87 31.83 -5.36
CA THR A 655 -12.02 30.69 -4.45
C THR A 655 -10.75 29.84 -4.40
N ILE A 656 -10.44 29.33 -3.22
CA ILE A 656 -9.40 28.31 -3.01
C ILE A 656 -9.95 27.25 -2.08
N GLY A 657 -9.74 25.98 -2.40
CA GLY A 657 -10.32 24.90 -1.62
C GLY A 657 -9.60 23.59 -1.78
N VAL A 658 -10.00 22.64 -0.96
CA VAL A 658 -9.49 21.28 -0.96
C VAL A 658 -10.65 20.32 -0.77
N MET A 659 -10.72 19.32 -1.64
CA MET A 659 -11.66 18.22 -1.55
C MET A 659 -10.90 16.93 -1.34
N GLN A 660 -11.35 16.13 -0.38
CA GLN A 660 -10.81 14.80 -0.09
C GLN A 660 -11.96 13.83 0.16
N PHE A 661 -11.96 12.69 -0.52
CA PHE A 661 -12.96 11.65 -0.30
C PHE A 661 -12.40 10.25 -0.58
N ALA A 662 -13.14 9.23 -0.14
CA ALA A 662 -12.89 7.84 -0.41
C ALA A 662 -14.21 7.13 -0.77
N MET A 663 -14.16 6.25 -1.78
CA MET A 663 -15.33 5.51 -2.25
C MET A 663 -15.68 4.36 -1.27
N ASN A 664 -14.70 3.50 -0.97
CA ASN A 664 -14.93 2.27 -0.21
C ASN A 664 -14.58 2.41 1.28
N LYS A 665 -13.75 3.39 1.64
CA LYS A 665 -13.28 3.64 3.00
C LYS A 665 -13.93 4.90 3.56
N THR A 666 -13.80 5.09 4.87
CA THR A 666 -14.14 6.36 5.53
C THR A 666 -12.88 7.02 6.07
N VAL A 667 -12.94 8.33 6.29
CA VAL A 667 -11.86 9.14 6.84
C VAL A 667 -12.30 9.80 8.15
N PRO A 668 -11.40 9.88 9.15
CA PRO A 668 -11.67 10.55 10.42
C PRO A 668 -11.79 12.07 10.25
N LEU A 669 -12.92 12.65 10.67
CA LEU A 669 -13.31 14.04 10.40
C LEU A 669 -12.28 15.08 10.86
N HIS A 670 -11.94 15.12 12.15
CA HIS A 670 -11.08 16.19 12.68
C HIS A 670 -9.66 16.17 12.10
N SER A 671 -9.04 14.99 12.05
CA SER A 671 -7.68 14.88 11.50
C SER A 671 -7.62 15.20 10.00
N THR A 672 -8.69 14.90 9.25
CA THR A 672 -8.80 15.24 7.83
C THR A 672 -8.93 16.76 7.64
N LEU A 673 -9.73 17.44 8.47
CA LEU A 673 -9.85 18.90 8.44
C LEU A 673 -8.52 19.61 8.75
N LEU A 674 -7.75 19.10 9.72
CA LEU A 674 -6.43 19.64 10.03
C LEU A 674 -5.45 19.46 8.87
N GLN A 675 -5.43 18.27 8.25
CA GLN A 675 -4.60 18.02 7.06
C GLN A 675 -4.98 18.96 5.91
N ASN A 676 -6.27 19.21 5.71
CA ASN A 676 -6.78 20.14 4.71
C ASN A 676 -6.39 21.59 5.01
N ALA A 677 -6.40 22.01 6.28
CA ALA A 677 -5.88 23.30 6.69
C ALA A 677 -4.38 23.44 6.38
N GLN A 678 -3.57 22.42 6.69
CA GLN A 678 -2.14 22.42 6.38
C GLN A 678 -1.86 22.52 4.87
N ASN A 679 -2.60 21.75 4.07
CA ASN A 679 -2.48 21.77 2.62
C ASN A 679 -2.81 23.17 2.05
N LEU A 680 -3.88 23.80 2.55
CA LEU A 680 -4.27 25.13 2.10
C LEU A 680 -3.30 26.22 2.56
N ALA A 681 -2.81 26.17 3.80
CA ALA A 681 -1.80 27.10 4.29
C ALA A 681 -0.51 27.02 3.44
N GLY A 682 -0.05 25.81 3.12
CA GLY A 682 1.10 25.60 2.23
C GLY A 682 0.87 26.15 0.83
N GLN A 683 -0.30 25.90 0.24
CA GLN A 683 -0.65 26.45 -1.07
C GLN A 683 -0.68 27.99 -1.07
N LEU A 684 -1.28 28.60 -0.05
CA LEU A 684 -1.36 30.05 0.09
C LEU A 684 0.02 30.69 0.28
N SER A 685 0.89 30.08 1.09
CA SER A 685 2.26 30.57 1.30
C SER A 685 3.11 30.58 0.01
N GLN A 686 2.84 29.67 -0.93
CA GLN A 686 3.57 29.56 -2.18
C GLN A 686 3.04 30.49 -3.29
N SER A 687 1.77 30.91 -3.19
CA SER A 687 1.05 31.52 -4.32
C SER A 687 0.73 33.01 -4.16
N HIS A 688 0.74 33.56 -2.93
CA HIS A 688 0.26 34.92 -2.67
C HIS A 688 1.20 35.72 -1.75
N THR A 689 1.74 36.82 -2.24
CA THR A 689 2.22 37.91 -1.38
C THR A 689 1.03 38.51 -0.64
N GLY A 690 0.97 38.37 0.68
CA GLY A 690 -0.20 38.78 1.49
C GLY A 690 -1.19 37.65 1.80
N ALA A 691 -0.74 36.39 1.85
CA ALA A 691 -1.57 35.21 2.16
C ALA A 691 -2.45 35.36 3.41
N SER A 692 -1.94 35.98 4.49
CA SER A 692 -2.73 36.22 5.71
C SER A 692 -3.85 37.23 5.49
N ASP A 693 -3.60 38.29 4.70
CA ASP A 693 -4.64 39.27 4.34
C ASP A 693 -5.78 38.58 3.56
N PHE A 694 -5.44 37.73 2.58
CA PHE A 694 -6.43 36.96 1.82
C PHE A 694 -7.30 36.07 2.72
N VAL A 695 -6.71 35.37 3.69
CA VAL A 695 -7.47 34.51 4.62
C VAL A 695 -8.38 35.37 5.51
N SER A 696 -7.91 36.53 5.96
CA SER A 696 -8.67 37.43 6.83
C SER A 696 -9.93 38.02 6.17
N THR A 697 -9.91 38.21 4.85
CA THR A 697 -11.04 38.73 4.04
C THR A 697 -11.85 37.62 3.38
N SER A 698 -11.50 36.35 3.61
CA SER A 698 -12.20 35.20 3.02
C SER A 698 -13.27 34.62 3.94
N THR A 699 -14.33 34.10 3.31
CA THR A 699 -15.42 33.40 3.99
C THR A 699 -15.24 31.87 3.89
N PRO A 700 -15.26 31.12 5.01
CA PRO A 700 -15.07 29.68 4.98
C PRO A 700 -16.38 28.94 4.70
N SER A 701 -16.30 27.88 3.90
CA SER A 701 -17.37 26.94 3.63
C SER A 701 -16.89 25.50 3.80
N LEU A 702 -17.73 24.65 4.39
CA LEU A 702 -17.45 23.24 4.63
C LEU A 702 -18.66 22.39 4.22
N ALA A 703 -18.40 21.35 3.43
CA ALA A 703 -19.35 20.30 3.12
C ALA A 703 -18.79 18.94 3.57
N LEU A 704 -19.60 18.17 4.29
CA LEU A 704 -19.34 16.76 4.61
C LEU A 704 -20.08 15.88 3.61
N LEU A 705 -19.40 14.85 3.14
CA LEU A 705 -19.86 13.94 2.11
C LEU A 705 -20.04 12.54 2.70
N ASP A 706 -21.15 11.90 2.33
CA ASP A 706 -21.47 10.52 2.67
C ASP A 706 -22.15 9.81 1.48
N ASP A 707 -22.40 8.51 1.61
CA ASP A 707 -23.24 7.74 0.70
C ASP A 707 -22.95 7.97 -0.81
N PRO A 708 -21.76 7.58 -1.32
CA PRO A 708 -21.43 7.74 -2.74
C PRO A 708 -22.34 6.88 -3.63
N ALA A 709 -22.89 7.46 -4.69
CA ALA A 709 -23.64 6.77 -5.74
C ALA A 709 -22.99 6.97 -7.11
N ILE A 710 -22.93 5.91 -7.92
CA ILE A 710 -22.31 5.95 -9.26
C ILE A 710 -23.38 6.15 -10.32
N HIS A 711 -23.16 7.07 -11.26
CA HIS A 711 -24.10 7.39 -12.34
C HIS A 711 -23.64 6.95 -13.73
N GLY A 712 -22.33 6.79 -13.93
CA GLY A 712 -21.77 6.34 -15.20
C GLY A 712 -20.73 7.32 -15.71
N ARG A 713 -20.66 7.52 -17.03
CA ARG A 713 -19.81 8.54 -17.65
C ARG A 713 -20.64 9.75 -17.99
N LEU A 714 -20.02 10.94 -17.89
CA LEU A 714 -20.67 12.22 -18.19
C LEU A 714 -21.22 12.31 -19.64
N SER A 715 -20.63 11.56 -20.59
CA SER A 715 -21.08 11.44 -21.98
C SER A 715 -22.44 10.76 -22.12
N ASP A 716 -22.77 9.85 -21.20
CA ASP A 716 -23.90 8.92 -21.32
C ASP A 716 -25.18 9.46 -20.64
N GLU A 717 -25.12 10.67 -20.08
CA GLU A 717 -26.13 11.23 -19.17
C GLU A 717 -27.28 11.95 -19.90
N SER A 718 -28.22 11.21 -20.47
CA SER A 718 -29.45 11.77 -21.03
C SER A 718 -30.57 11.96 -19.99
N ASP A 719 -30.61 11.15 -18.92
CA ASP A 719 -31.81 10.98 -18.07
C ASP A 719 -31.56 10.99 -16.54
N LEU A 720 -30.38 11.42 -16.07
CA LEU A 720 -30.08 11.47 -14.64
C LEU A 720 -30.96 12.45 -13.87
N SER A 721 -31.65 11.94 -12.84
CA SER A 721 -32.50 12.72 -11.93
C SER A 721 -31.98 12.58 -10.50
N LEU A 722 -31.51 13.68 -9.91
CA LEU A 722 -30.97 13.73 -8.55
C LEU A 722 -31.69 14.77 -7.70
N ASP A 723 -31.93 14.46 -6.43
CA ASP A 723 -32.30 15.47 -5.44
C ASP A 723 -31.10 16.34 -5.10
N THR A 724 -31.02 17.49 -5.78
CA THR A 724 -29.94 18.48 -5.63
C THR A 724 -29.96 19.18 -4.27
N THR A 725 -31.04 19.05 -3.49
CA THR A 725 -31.10 19.62 -2.14
C THR A 725 -30.22 18.83 -1.15
N THR A 726 -30.07 17.53 -1.39
CA THR A 726 -29.37 16.60 -0.49
C THR A 726 -28.12 15.98 -1.10
N ARG A 727 -27.85 16.15 -2.40
CA ARG A 727 -26.69 15.54 -3.07
C ARG A 727 -25.82 16.53 -3.85
N MET A 728 -24.50 16.34 -3.73
CA MET A 728 -23.46 17.00 -4.53
C MET A 728 -23.05 16.11 -5.69
N LEU A 729 -22.90 16.68 -6.89
CA LEU A 729 -22.39 16.00 -8.08
C LEU A 729 -20.88 16.19 -8.20
N VAL A 730 -20.17 15.13 -8.58
CA VAL A 730 -18.72 15.10 -8.78
C VAL A 730 -18.43 14.40 -10.10
N ALA A 731 -17.73 15.08 -11.00
CA ALA A 731 -17.15 14.49 -12.20
C ALA A 731 -15.64 14.41 -12.05
N MET A 732 -15.06 13.25 -12.36
CA MET A 732 -13.62 13.04 -12.24
C MET A 732 -13.05 12.10 -13.30
N ASP A 733 -11.82 12.37 -13.72
CA ASP A 733 -10.96 11.44 -14.46
C ASP A 733 -9.57 11.34 -13.76
N GLU A 734 -8.53 10.85 -14.45
CA GLU A 734 -7.19 10.74 -13.86
C GLU A 734 -6.59 12.08 -13.39
N ASN A 735 -6.95 13.18 -14.05
CA ASN A 735 -6.29 14.48 -13.89
C ASN A 735 -7.23 15.59 -13.40
N VAL A 736 -8.54 15.46 -13.65
CA VAL A 736 -9.55 16.47 -13.40
C VAL A 736 -10.52 15.99 -12.33
N LEU A 737 -10.89 16.90 -11.44
CA LEU A 737 -11.97 16.71 -10.48
C LEU A 737 -12.78 17.99 -10.39
N ILE A 738 -14.07 17.89 -10.69
CA ILE A 738 -15.03 18.99 -10.59
C ILE A 738 -16.17 18.55 -9.70
N ALA A 739 -16.49 19.34 -8.68
CA ALA A 739 -17.66 19.12 -7.84
C ALA A 739 -18.59 20.34 -7.91
N ALA A 740 -19.89 20.08 -7.96
CA ALA A 740 -20.93 21.11 -7.97
C ALA A 740 -22.08 20.71 -7.04
N TYR A 741 -22.46 21.66 -6.18
CA TYR A 741 -23.62 21.57 -5.31
C TYR A 741 -24.37 22.90 -5.37
N ASP A 742 -25.67 22.84 -5.65
CA ASP A 742 -26.58 23.98 -5.57
C ASP A 742 -27.95 23.44 -5.19
N SER A 743 -28.36 23.67 -3.94
CA SER A 743 -29.65 23.17 -3.42
C SER A 743 -30.87 23.83 -4.06
N SER A 744 -30.68 24.87 -4.86
CA SER A 744 -31.74 25.58 -5.59
C SER A 744 -31.78 25.24 -7.10
N SER A 745 -30.81 24.47 -7.59
CA SER A 745 -30.67 24.11 -9.01
C SER A 745 -31.36 22.78 -9.33
N ASP A 746 -31.70 22.55 -10.59
CA ASP A 746 -32.01 21.20 -11.10
C ASP A 746 -30.73 20.43 -11.47
N THR A 747 -30.85 19.11 -11.65
CA THR A 747 -29.73 18.20 -11.99
C THR A 747 -29.07 18.56 -13.32
N LYS A 748 -29.84 18.96 -14.33
CA LYS A 748 -29.32 19.29 -15.66
C LYS A 748 -28.45 20.54 -15.61
N SER A 749 -28.88 21.57 -14.90
CA SER A 749 -28.12 22.80 -14.67
C SER A 749 -26.79 22.55 -13.93
N LEU A 750 -26.74 21.59 -12.99
CA LEU A 750 -25.50 21.16 -12.34
C LEU A 750 -24.55 20.43 -13.30
N ILE A 751 -25.08 19.53 -14.13
CA ILE A 751 -24.31 18.82 -15.16
C ILE A 751 -23.73 19.82 -16.17
N ASP A 752 -24.51 20.79 -16.62
CA ASP A 752 -24.06 21.83 -17.55
C ASP A 752 -22.95 22.70 -16.93
N THR A 753 -23.06 23.00 -15.63
CA THR A 753 -21.99 23.68 -14.88
C THR A 753 -20.70 22.87 -14.87
N ILE A 754 -20.79 21.56 -14.62
CA ILE A 754 -19.65 20.64 -14.64
C ILE A 754 -19.02 20.59 -16.05
N ARG A 755 -19.84 20.38 -17.09
CA ARG A 755 -19.40 20.32 -18.49
C ARG A 755 -18.68 21.60 -18.93
N SER A 756 -19.17 22.77 -18.52
CA SER A 756 -18.55 24.06 -18.87
C SER A 756 -17.14 24.26 -18.32
N LYS A 757 -16.76 23.49 -17.29
CA LYS A 757 -15.46 23.60 -16.61
C LYS A 757 -14.51 22.46 -16.91
N LEU A 758 -14.99 21.35 -17.48
CA LEU A 758 -14.17 20.21 -17.89
C LEU A 758 -13.41 20.55 -19.18
N PRO A 759 -12.12 20.17 -19.30
CA PRO A 759 -11.45 20.11 -20.58
C PRO A 759 -12.23 19.22 -21.55
N SER A 760 -12.28 19.59 -22.84
CA SER A 760 -13.04 18.82 -23.84
C SER A 760 -12.59 17.36 -23.96
N THR A 761 -11.31 17.10 -23.72
CA THR A 761 -10.71 15.75 -23.71
C THR A 761 -11.17 14.88 -22.54
N SER A 762 -11.63 15.49 -21.44
CA SER A 762 -12.08 14.78 -20.25
C SER A 762 -13.56 14.38 -20.30
N ILE A 763 -14.38 14.98 -21.17
CA ILE A 763 -15.85 14.80 -21.17
C ILE A 763 -16.24 13.35 -21.44
N GLU A 764 -15.56 12.67 -22.37
CA GLU A 764 -15.84 11.28 -22.78
C GLU A 764 -15.40 10.24 -21.73
N HIS A 765 -14.54 10.63 -20.78
CA HIS A 765 -13.90 9.72 -19.83
C HIS A 765 -14.25 10.00 -18.37
N ALA A 766 -14.75 11.19 -18.06
CA ALA A 766 -15.09 11.59 -16.70
C ALA A 766 -16.23 10.72 -16.14
N GLN A 767 -15.94 10.04 -15.04
CA GLN A 767 -16.95 9.32 -14.26
C GLN A 767 -17.78 10.32 -13.47
N LEU A 768 -19.10 10.10 -13.45
CA LEU A 768 -20.06 10.89 -12.72
C LEU A 768 -20.50 10.14 -11.45
N ILE A 769 -20.34 10.82 -10.31
CA ILE A 769 -20.63 10.30 -8.97
C ILE A 769 -21.43 11.37 -8.23
N SER A 770 -22.35 10.97 -7.35
CA SER A 770 -22.96 11.89 -6.39
C SER A 770 -22.70 11.45 -4.96
N PHE A 771 -22.63 12.42 -4.04
CA PHE A 771 -22.52 12.19 -2.61
C PHE A 771 -23.70 12.84 -1.90
N ALA A 772 -24.26 12.17 -0.90
CA ALA A 772 -25.10 12.86 0.07
C ALA A 772 -24.25 13.95 0.76
N VAL A 773 -24.81 15.15 0.92
CA VAL A 773 -24.04 16.31 1.39
C VAL A 773 -24.73 17.01 2.57
N ASN A 774 -23.91 17.42 3.54
CA ASN A 774 -24.28 18.34 4.62
C ASN A 774 -23.31 19.53 4.58
N SER A 775 -23.82 20.72 4.24
CA SER A 775 -23.01 21.88 3.88
C SER A 775 -23.35 23.11 4.72
N THR A 776 -22.35 23.96 4.99
CA THR A 776 -22.55 25.27 5.63
C THR A 776 -23.19 26.31 4.70
N THR A 777 -23.23 26.04 3.39
CA THR A 777 -23.74 26.93 2.32
C THR A 777 -24.61 26.14 1.34
N GLU A 778 -25.54 26.84 0.69
CA GLU A 778 -26.46 26.28 -0.31
C GLU A 778 -25.79 26.08 -1.68
N ARG A 779 -24.63 26.69 -1.93
CA ARG A 779 -23.89 26.61 -3.19
C ARG A 779 -22.40 26.41 -2.99
N LEU A 780 -21.84 25.41 -3.66
CA LEU A 780 -20.40 25.11 -3.71
C LEU A 780 -19.99 24.64 -5.11
N HIS A 781 -18.86 25.15 -5.57
CA HIS A 781 -18.22 24.68 -6.79
C HIS A 781 -16.73 24.50 -6.55
N TYR A 782 -16.24 23.29 -6.76
CA TYR A 782 -14.82 22.97 -6.64
C TYR A 782 -14.28 22.52 -7.99
N THR A 783 -13.08 22.96 -8.32
CA THR A 783 -12.41 22.58 -9.57
C THR A 783 -10.94 22.36 -9.28
N ARG A 784 -10.47 21.17 -9.58
CA ARG A 784 -9.06 20.80 -9.56
C ARG A 784 -8.69 20.30 -10.94
N ILE A 785 -8.05 21.17 -11.70
CA ILE A 785 -7.48 20.88 -13.01
C ILE A 785 -5.98 21.21 -12.88
N PRO A 786 -5.06 20.39 -13.40
CA PRO A 786 -3.65 20.70 -13.39
C PRO A 786 -3.42 22.01 -14.15
N LYS A 787 -2.57 22.88 -13.59
CA LYS A 787 -2.20 24.15 -14.23
C LYS A 787 -0.70 24.17 -14.42
N ALA A 788 -0.26 24.66 -15.58
CA ALA A 788 1.13 24.96 -15.84
C ALA A 788 1.70 25.89 -14.75
N ARG A 789 2.93 25.58 -14.34
CA ARG A 789 3.73 26.43 -13.45
C ARG A 789 4.91 27.00 -14.25
N SER A 790 5.06 28.31 -14.19
CA SER A 790 6.27 28.97 -14.68
C SER A 790 7.41 28.80 -13.68
N PHE A 791 8.64 28.77 -14.20
CA PHE A 791 9.87 28.82 -13.41
C PHE A 791 10.97 29.43 -14.27
N GLU A 792 11.80 30.29 -13.66
CA GLU A 792 12.96 30.88 -14.31
C GLU A 792 14.23 30.38 -13.61
N GLY A 793 15.14 29.75 -14.37
CA GLY A 793 16.43 29.27 -13.87
C GLY A 793 16.70 27.78 -14.12
N PRO A 794 17.80 27.25 -13.55
CA PRO A 794 18.16 25.84 -13.67
C PRO A 794 17.20 24.95 -12.86
N ARG A 795 16.82 23.81 -13.42
CA ARG A 795 16.10 22.78 -12.66
C ARG A 795 17.07 22.12 -11.66
N PRO A 796 16.79 22.15 -10.35
CA PRO A 796 17.60 21.42 -9.38
C PRO A 796 17.46 19.89 -9.55
N PRO A 797 18.47 19.11 -9.12
CA PRO A 797 18.35 17.65 -9.13
C PRO A 797 17.28 17.19 -8.13
N ALA A 798 16.38 16.31 -8.58
CA ALA A 798 15.28 15.80 -7.77
C ALA A 798 15.64 14.49 -7.06
N VAL A 799 16.54 13.70 -7.62
CA VAL A 799 16.85 12.33 -7.12
C VAL A 799 18.34 12.08 -6.86
N ALA A 800 19.15 13.14 -6.83
CA ALA A 800 20.53 13.07 -6.36
C ALA A 800 20.60 12.59 -4.90
N GLY A 801 21.47 11.62 -4.62
CA GLY A 801 21.58 10.93 -3.33
C GLY A 801 20.62 9.76 -3.15
N ALA A 802 19.65 9.57 -4.05
CA ALA A 802 18.70 8.45 -4.01
C ALA A 802 18.89 7.50 -5.20
N PHE A 803 18.89 8.01 -6.43
CA PHE A 803 19.00 7.20 -7.66
C PHE A 803 20.45 7.15 -8.18
N TYR A 804 21.25 8.15 -7.83
CA TYR A 804 22.66 8.28 -8.15
C TYR A 804 23.36 9.08 -7.03
N PRO A 805 24.69 9.04 -6.92
CA PRO A 805 25.42 9.75 -5.86
C PRO A 805 25.10 11.25 -5.79
N GLY A 806 24.97 11.79 -4.57
CA GLY A 806 24.60 13.20 -4.35
C GLY A 806 25.78 14.18 -4.43
N THR A 807 27.01 13.68 -4.43
CA THR A 807 28.23 14.49 -4.51
C THR A 807 28.89 14.36 -5.88
N LYS A 808 29.59 15.42 -6.32
CA LYS A 808 30.29 15.43 -7.60
C LYS A 808 31.32 14.31 -7.69
N GLU A 809 32.12 14.14 -6.64
CA GLU A 809 33.28 13.24 -6.61
C GLU A 809 32.87 11.76 -6.65
N GLU A 810 31.75 11.40 -6.06
CA GLU A 810 31.19 10.04 -6.16
C GLU A 810 30.53 9.82 -7.51
N LEU A 811 29.79 10.80 -8.02
CA LEU A 811 29.13 10.71 -9.32
C LEU A 811 30.15 10.55 -10.45
N ASP A 812 31.20 11.36 -10.46
CA ASP A 812 32.27 11.29 -11.47
C ASP A 812 32.91 9.88 -11.51
N ARG A 813 33.19 9.29 -10.34
CA ARG A 813 33.76 7.94 -10.24
C ARG A 813 32.83 6.87 -10.81
N VAL A 814 31.57 6.87 -10.39
CA VAL A 814 30.58 5.89 -10.88
C VAL A 814 30.41 6.03 -12.39
N VAL A 815 30.30 7.26 -12.90
CA VAL A 815 30.12 7.49 -14.34
C VAL A 815 31.36 7.07 -15.14
N GLU A 816 32.57 7.34 -14.64
CA GLU A 816 33.82 6.91 -15.29
C GLU A 816 33.92 5.39 -15.40
N ASP A 817 33.53 4.66 -14.35
CA ASP A 817 33.48 3.19 -14.37
C ASP A 817 32.45 2.69 -15.40
N LEU A 818 31.26 3.30 -15.46
CA LEU A 818 30.19 2.88 -16.38
C LEU A 818 30.56 3.06 -17.86
N ILE A 819 31.29 4.13 -18.20
CA ILE A 819 31.65 4.45 -19.60
C ILE A 819 33.00 3.88 -20.02
N GLN A 820 33.72 3.17 -19.13
CA GLN A 820 35.08 2.71 -19.39
C GLN A 820 35.19 1.84 -20.66
N ASP A 821 34.16 1.05 -20.94
CA ASP A 821 34.10 0.13 -22.08
C ASP A 821 33.35 0.73 -23.30
N ALA A 822 33.05 2.04 -23.29
CA ALA A 822 32.36 2.68 -24.39
C ALA A 822 33.21 2.63 -25.69
N PRO A 823 32.64 2.22 -26.84
CA PRO A 823 33.40 2.02 -28.06
C PRO A 823 33.97 3.33 -28.61
N ASP A 824 35.18 3.30 -29.18
CA ASP A 824 35.79 4.47 -29.82
C ASP A 824 35.02 4.91 -31.08
N THR A 825 34.52 3.95 -31.86
CA THR A 825 33.72 4.21 -33.06
C THR A 825 32.25 4.34 -32.67
N LYS A 826 31.66 5.51 -32.89
CA LYS A 826 30.24 5.77 -32.65
C LYS A 826 29.41 5.54 -33.91
N VAL A 827 28.15 5.12 -33.75
CA VAL A 827 27.16 5.03 -34.83
C VAL A 827 26.25 6.24 -34.82
N THR A 828 25.90 6.76 -35.99
CA THR A 828 24.83 7.77 -36.09
C THR A 828 23.50 7.09 -35.81
N ALA A 829 22.68 7.69 -34.94
CA ALA A 829 21.32 7.22 -34.70
C ALA A 829 20.26 8.31 -34.68
N SER A 830 19.05 7.96 -35.13
CA SER A 830 17.90 8.86 -35.12
C SER A 830 17.22 8.88 -33.75
N ALA A 831 17.15 7.71 -33.10
CA ALA A 831 16.70 7.60 -31.72
C ALA A 831 17.37 6.46 -30.94
N VAL A 832 17.28 6.54 -29.62
CA VAL A 832 17.65 5.46 -28.69
C VAL A 832 16.56 5.26 -27.65
N MET A 833 16.48 4.04 -27.10
CA MET A 833 15.72 3.75 -25.89
C MET A 833 16.67 3.42 -24.76
N VAL A 834 16.51 4.12 -23.64
CA VAL A 834 17.43 4.09 -22.50
C VAL A 834 16.62 3.90 -21.20
N PRO A 835 17.04 2.99 -20.30
CA PRO A 835 16.37 2.77 -19.02
C PRO A 835 16.71 3.83 -17.97
N HIS A 836 15.75 4.16 -17.09
CA HIS A 836 15.85 5.26 -16.11
C HIS A 836 15.73 4.84 -14.65
N ALA A 837 15.92 3.56 -14.32
CA ALA A 837 16.17 3.16 -12.94
C ALA A 837 17.48 3.78 -12.39
N GLY A 838 17.68 3.71 -11.07
CA GLY A 838 18.92 4.20 -10.44
C GLY A 838 20.17 3.55 -11.04
N LEU A 839 21.30 4.29 -11.06
CA LEU A 839 22.52 3.90 -11.79
C LEU A 839 23.05 2.51 -11.42
N ILE A 840 22.86 2.08 -10.17
CA ILE A 840 23.27 0.74 -9.71
C ILE A 840 22.54 -0.39 -10.45
N TYR A 841 21.32 -0.15 -10.95
CA TYR A 841 20.51 -1.14 -11.63
C TYR A 841 20.69 -1.07 -13.15
N SER A 842 20.41 0.08 -13.75
CA SER A 842 20.33 0.23 -15.22
C SER A 842 21.48 1.06 -15.82
N GLY A 843 22.34 1.66 -14.99
CA GLY A 843 23.36 2.61 -15.43
C GLY A 843 24.34 2.04 -16.44
N GLN A 844 24.72 0.76 -16.32
CA GLN A 844 25.60 0.11 -17.31
C GLN A 844 24.92 -0.01 -18.67
N LEU A 845 23.67 -0.49 -18.71
CA LEU A 845 22.94 -0.59 -19.99
C LEU A 845 22.72 0.78 -20.63
N ALA A 846 22.43 1.80 -19.81
CA ALA A 846 22.30 3.17 -20.30
C ALA A 846 23.62 3.70 -20.88
N ALA A 847 24.74 3.44 -20.21
CA ALA A 847 26.08 3.79 -20.70
C ALA A 847 26.46 3.03 -21.97
N ASP A 848 26.09 1.75 -22.09
CA ASP A 848 26.34 0.94 -23.28
C ASP A 848 25.59 1.52 -24.49
N VAL A 849 24.32 1.94 -24.32
CA VAL A 849 23.49 2.53 -25.40
C VAL A 849 23.98 3.92 -25.79
N LEU A 850 24.13 4.84 -24.84
CA LEU A 850 24.55 6.22 -25.13
C LEU A 850 26.02 6.26 -25.58
N GLY A 851 26.84 5.38 -25.02
CA GLY A 851 28.25 5.25 -25.33
C GLY A 851 28.52 4.74 -26.74
N GLN A 852 27.58 4.11 -27.45
CA GLN A 852 27.80 3.68 -28.83
C GLN A 852 27.29 4.66 -29.89
N VAL A 853 26.55 5.71 -29.50
CA VAL A 853 25.92 6.65 -30.44
C VAL A 853 26.70 7.97 -30.56
N ASP A 854 26.71 8.55 -31.76
CA ASP A 854 27.21 9.90 -32.00
C ASP A 854 26.14 10.93 -31.56
N ILE A 855 26.37 11.59 -30.43
CA ILE A 855 25.38 12.45 -29.79
C ILE A 855 25.49 13.88 -30.36
N PRO A 856 24.43 14.39 -31.04
CA PRO A 856 24.46 15.71 -31.67
C PRO A 856 24.38 16.87 -30.65
N GLU A 857 24.47 18.10 -31.14
CA GLU A 857 24.42 19.32 -30.31
C GLU A 857 23.08 19.51 -29.58
N THR A 858 22.01 18.84 -29.99
CA THR A 858 20.69 18.91 -29.34
C THR A 858 20.10 17.52 -29.17
N VAL A 859 19.55 17.23 -27.99
CA VAL A 859 18.77 16.01 -27.72
C VAL A 859 17.37 16.38 -27.25
N ILE A 860 16.38 15.56 -27.61
CA ILE A 860 15.04 15.60 -27.03
C ILE A 860 14.85 14.32 -26.23
N ILE A 861 14.67 14.45 -24.92
CA ILE A 861 14.38 13.32 -24.03
C ILE A 861 12.88 13.30 -23.78
N ILE A 862 12.22 12.23 -24.21
CA ILE A 862 10.79 12.00 -24.00
C ILE A 862 10.64 10.87 -22.99
N GLY A 863 10.12 11.21 -21.81
CA GLY A 863 10.00 10.27 -20.70
C GLY A 863 8.58 10.23 -20.13
N PRO A 864 8.17 9.10 -19.54
CA PRO A 864 6.88 8.99 -18.88
C PRO A 864 6.84 9.86 -17.62
N LYS A 865 5.69 10.45 -17.35
CA LYS A 865 5.45 11.24 -16.16
C LYS A 865 4.92 10.34 -15.04
N HIS A 866 5.72 10.16 -14.00
CA HIS A 866 5.40 9.38 -12.80
C HIS A 866 4.72 10.22 -11.71
N THR A 867 4.87 11.55 -11.77
CA THR A 867 4.31 12.46 -10.76
C THR A 867 2.90 12.95 -11.13
N ARG A 868 2.08 13.22 -10.11
CA ARG A 868 0.74 13.83 -10.27
C ARG A 868 0.77 15.35 -10.32
N VAL A 869 1.95 15.96 -10.20
CA VAL A 869 2.11 17.42 -10.15
C VAL A 869 2.24 17.95 -11.57
N GLY A 870 1.58 19.06 -11.87
CA GLY A 870 1.69 19.68 -13.20
C GLY A 870 0.84 19.02 -14.28
N LEU A 871 0.94 19.55 -15.50
CA LEU A 871 0.22 19.13 -16.70
C LEU A 871 0.55 17.69 -17.11
N PRO A 872 -0.35 16.97 -17.80
CA PRO A 872 -0.11 15.61 -18.24
C PRO A 872 1.02 15.54 -19.27
N TRP A 873 1.06 16.46 -20.24
CA TRP A 873 2.13 16.57 -21.23
C TRP A 873 2.79 17.94 -21.08
N ALA A 874 4.10 17.94 -20.83
CA ALA A 874 4.82 19.16 -20.49
C ALA A 874 6.22 19.18 -21.11
N VAL A 875 6.64 20.39 -21.51
CA VAL A 875 8.04 20.71 -21.82
C VAL A 875 8.64 21.49 -20.66
N SER A 876 9.89 21.18 -20.33
CA SER A 876 10.58 21.90 -19.26
C SER A 876 10.82 23.35 -19.66
N PRO A 877 10.35 24.35 -18.87
CA PRO A 877 10.64 25.75 -19.11
C PRO A 877 12.01 26.18 -18.58
N CYS A 878 12.76 25.28 -17.94
CA CYS A 878 13.99 25.61 -17.24
C CYS A 878 15.10 25.97 -18.24
N SER A 879 15.93 26.96 -17.89
CA SER A 879 17.05 27.39 -18.75
C SER A 879 18.14 26.32 -18.90
N SER A 880 18.23 25.44 -17.92
CA SER A 880 19.25 24.42 -17.80
C SER A 880 18.88 23.37 -16.75
N TRP A 881 19.68 22.31 -16.65
CA TRP A 881 19.50 21.19 -15.73
C TRP A 881 20.73 21.06 -14.84
N SER A 882 20.55 21.26 -13.52
CA SER A 882 21.62 21.11 -12.55
C SER A 882 21.79 19.64 -12.13
N LEU A 883 23.05 19.21 -12.08
CA LEU A 883 23.50 17.94 -11.53
C LEU A 883 24.62 18.21 -10.50
N PRO A 884 24.99 17.24 -9.64
CA PRO A 884 26.12 17.39 -8.74
C PRO A 884 27.41 17.75 -9.49
N GLY A 885 27.79 19.04 -9.42
CA GLY A 885 29.05 19.54 -9.97
C GLY A 885 29.06 19.91 -11.45
N CYS A 886 27.93 19.86 -12.17
CA CYS A 886 27.82 20.34 -13.54
C CYS A 886 26.39 20.78 -13.89
N GLU A 887 26.25 21.43 -15.05
CA GLU A 887 24.96 21.90 -15.55
C GLU A 887 24.89 21.69 -17.06
N LEU A 888 23.78 21.13 -17.55
CA LEU A 888 23.49 20.97 -18.97
C LEU A 888 22.51 22.06 -19.43
N GLN A 889 22.79 22.70 -20.56
CA GLN A 889 21.94 23.78 -21.07
C GLN A 889 20.67 23.24 -21.71
N SER A 890 19.55 23.95 -21.55
CA SER A 890 18.33 23.63 -22.30
C SER A 890 18.36 24.27 -23.69
N ASP A 891 17.76 23.62 -24.69
CA ASP A 891 17.44 24.28 -25.96
C ASP A 891 16.09 25.00 -25.85
N THR A 892 16.08 26.18 -25.25
CA THR A 892 14.86 26.95 -25.00
C THR A 892 14.16 27.40 -26.29
N SER A 893 14.91 27.55 -27.39
CA SER A 893 14.35 27.89 -28.70
C SER A 893 13.58 26.72 -29.28
N LEU A 894 14.16 25.52 -29.28
CA LEU A 894 13.47 24.31 -29.72
C LEU A 894 12.28 23.98 -28.81
N ALA A 895 12.43 24.15 -27.49
CA ALA A 895 11.35 23.95 -26.54
C ALA A 895 10.12 24.83 -26.87
N ALA A 896 10.34 26.11 -27.21
CA ALA A 896 9.26 27.00 -27.63
C ALA A 896 8.61 26.58 -28.95
N GLN A 897 9.41 26.15 -29.94
CA GLN A 897 8.88 25.64 -31.21
C GLN A 897 8.04 24.37 -31.03
N LEU A 898 8.39 23.51 -30.08
CA LEU A 898 7.61 22.31 -29.76
C LEU A 898 6.27 22.67 -29.10
N VAL A 899 6.26 23.59 -28.14
CA VAL A 899 5.02 24.09 -27.51
C VAL A 899 4.11 24.77 -28.54
N ASP A 900 4.67 25.58 -29.45
CA ASP A 900 3.88 26.24 -30.50
C ASP A 900 3.40 25.27 -31.59
N GLY A 901 4.15 24.20 -31.83
CA GLY A 901 3.95 23.27 -32.94
C GLY A 901 3.16 22.01 -32.62
N ILE A 902 3.00 21.66 -31.34
CA ILE A 902 2.36 20.42 -30.89
C ILE A 902 1.17 20.73 -29.99
N SER A 903 0.01 20.23 -30.39
CA SER A 903 -1.26 20.45 -29.71
C SER A 903 -1.27 19.81 -28.32
N GLY A 904 -1.63 20.58 -27.30
CA GLY A 904 -1.74 20.11 -25.91
C GLY A 904 -0.43 20.02 -25.14
N LEU A 905 0.69 20.40 -25.76
CA LEU A 905 1.99 20.46 -25.13
C LEU A 905 2.26 21.88 -24.61
N GLU A 906 2.54 22.02 -23.30
CA GLU A 906 2.75 23.32 -22.67
C GLU A 906 4.02 23.35 -21.81
N PHE A 907 4.50 24.56 -21.51
CA PHE A 907 5.57 24.75 -20.54
C PHE A 907 5.07 24.51 -19.12
N ASP A 908 5.70 23.60 -18.37
CA ASP A 908 5.35 23.41 -16.97
C ASP A 908 6.49 22.88 -16.09
N ALA A 909 7.07 23.74 -15.27
CA ALA A 909 8.10 23.38 -14.31
C ALA A 909 7.61 22.39 -13.25
N GLY A 910 6.31 22.43 -12.91
CA GLY A 910 5.71 21.55 -11.91
C GLY A 910 5.76 20.08 -12.32
N ALA A 911 5.55 19.79 -13.60
CA ALA A 911 5.65 18.44 -14.16
C ALA A 911 7.08 17.86 -14.08
N HIS A 912 8.10 18.71 -14.09
CA HIS A 912 9.50 18.30 -14.06
C HIS A 912 10.14 18.34 -12.66
N ALA A 913 9.57 19.09 -11.71
CA ALA A 913 10.21 19.42 -10.43
C ALA A 913 10.64 18.19 -9.60
N SER A 914 9.91 17.08 -9.69
CA SER A 914 10.23 15.82 -9.00
C SER A 914 10.25 14.61 -9.95
N GLU A 915 10.23 14.85 -11.26
CA GLU A 915 10.26 13.78 -12.26
C GLU A 915 11.70 13.33 -12.49
N HIS A 916 11.93 12.02 -12.57
CA HIS A 916 13.28 11.44 -12.60
C HIS A 916 13.67 10.87 -13.96
N CYS A 917 12.72 10.45 -14.80
CA CYS A 917 13.03 9.76 -16.06
C CYS A 917 13.98 10.54 -16.96
N ILE A 918 13.74 11.85 -17.12
CA ILE A 918 14.62 12.73 -17.91
C ILE A 918 15.97 12.93 -17.20
N GLU A 919 15.96 13.16 -15.89
CA GLU A 919 17.15 13.47 -15.10
C GLU A 919 18.20 12.36 -15.15
N MET A 920 17.77 11.10 -15.15
CA MET A 920 18.68 9.95 -15.17
C MET A 920 19.53 9.91 -16.44
N GLU A 921 18.99 10.32 -17.59
CA GLU A 921 19.74 10.32 -18.85
C GLU A 921 20.78 11.46 -18.89
N LEU A 922 20.52 12.56 -18.18
CA LEU A 922 21.38 13.74 -18.16
C LEU A 922 22.77 13.44 -17.59
N ILE A 923 22.85 12.48 -16.67
CA ILE A 923 24.08 12.12 -15.97
C ILE A 923 25.14 11.64 -16.95
N LEU A 924 24.76 10.71 -17.83
CA LEU A 924 25.66 10.15 -18.84
C LEU A 924 25.90 11.16 -19.97
N LEU A 925 24.87 11.91 -20.36
CA LEU A 925 25.01 12.99 -21.36
C LEU A 925 26.01 14.07 -20.92
N ALA A 926 26.01 14.45 -19.65
CA ALA A 926 26.94 15.44 -19.11
C ALA A 926 28.41 15.03 -19.26
N LYS A 927 28.70 13.72 -19.28
CA LYS A 927 30.05 13.20 -19.47
C LYS A 927 30.36 12.89 -20.95
N LEU A 928 29.44 12.26 -21.66
CA LEU A 928 29.63 11.81 -23.05
C LEU A 928 29.55 12.97 -24.06
N ALA A 929 28.69 13.96 -23.80
CA ALA A 929 28.42 15.08 -24.71
C ALA A 929 28.14 16.39 -23.93
N PRO A 930 29.13 16.95 -23.20
CA PRO A 930 28.93 18.09 -22.28
C PRO A 930 28.46 19.40 -22.93
N LYS A 931 28.51 19.49 -24.27
CA LYS A 931 28.07 20.67 -25.04
C LYS A 931 26.64 20.53 -25.57
N THR A 932 26.05 19.35 -25.47
CA THR A 932 24.70 19.08 -25.95
C THR A 932 23.68 19.86 -25.16
N LYS A 933 22.71 20.45 -25.87
CA LYS A 933 21.53 21.09 -25.30
C LYS A 933 20.39 20.10 -25.20
N VAL A 934 19.58 20.25 -24.17
CA VAL A 934 18.52 19.29 -23.84
C VAL A 934 17.14 19.93 -23.94
N VAL A 935 16.18 19.22 -24.54
CA VAL A 935 14.75 19.46 -24.33
C VAL A 935 14.16 18.25 -23.62
N GLY A 936 13.58 18.46 -22.44
CA GLY A 936 12.90 17.40 -21.70
C GLY A 936 11.39 17.50 -21.86
N ILE A 937 10.75 16.39 -22.27
CA ILE A 937 9.31 16.26 -22.43
C ILE A 937 8.81 15.18 -21.47
N ALA A 938 7.97 15.56 -20.50
CA ALA A 938 7.31 14.63 -19.59
C ALA A 938 5.91 14.31 -20.10
N MET A 939 5.60 13.03 -20.26
CA MET A 939 4.34 12.58 -20.87
C MET A 939 3.55 11.62 -19.98
N GLY A 940 2.30 11.97 -19.68
CA GLY A 940 1.30 11.08 -19.13
C GLY A 940 0.73 10.09 -20.17
N ASN A 941 -0.39 9.47 -19.81
CA ASN A 941 -1.10 8.55 -20.69
C ASN A 941 -1.59 9.23 -21.98
N ALA A 942 -1.75 8.43 -23.04
CA ALA A 942 -2.36 8.83 -24.30
C ALA A 942 -3.06 7.64 -24.97
N THR A 943 -4.05 7.94 -25.81
CA THR A 943 -4.63 7.02 -26.79
C THR A 943 -3.71 6.86 -28.00
N LEU A 944 -3.93 5.83 -28.82
CA LEU A 944 -3.17 5.64 -30.05
C LEU A 944 -3.33 6.84 -31.01
N GLN A 945 -4.55 7.36 -31.16
CA GLN A 945 -4.83 8.52 -32.02
C GLN A 945 -4.11 9.79 -31.54
N GLU A 946 -4.05 10.00 -30.23
CA GLU A 946 -3.26 11.08 -29.62
C GLU A 946 -1.76 10.90 -29.90
N CYS A 947 -1.23 9.69 -29.77
CA CYS A 947 0.17 9.39 -30.12
C CYS A 947 0.45 9.69 -31.60
N THR A 948 -0.43 9.26 -32.51
CA THR A 948 -0.29 9.53 -33.96
C THR A 948 -0.36 11.02 -34.26
N THR A 949 -1.27 11.77 -33.62
CA THR A 949 -1.36 13.23 -33.78
C THR A 949 -0.07 13.90 -33.32
N PHE A 950 0.40 13.56 -32.12
CA PHE A 950 1.63 14.10 -31.56
C PHE A 950 2.84 13.79 -32.46
N ALA A 951 2.99 12.55 -32.93
CA ALA A 951 4.09 12.15 -33.80
C ALA A 951 4.11 12.93 -35.13
N ASN A 952 2.94 13.14 -35.73
CA ASN A 952 2.80 13.95 -36.95
C ASN A 952 3.19 15.42 -36.72
N GLU A 953 2.80 16.01 -35.59
CA GLU A 953 3.14 17.39 -35.24
C GLU A 953 4.62 17.54 -34.88
N LEU A 954 5.17 16.61 -34.10
CA LEU A 954 6.59 16.52 -33.81
C LEU A 954 7.41 16.41 -35.10
N ASN A 955 7.01 15.55 -36.04
CA ASN A 955 7.67 15.41 -37.33
C ASN A 955 7.72 16.75 -38.11
N LYS A 956 6.63 17.55 -38.09
CA LYS A 956 6.60 18.87 -38.73
C LYS A 956 7.61 19.83 -38.10
N VAL A 957 7.68 19.88 -36.77
CA VAL A 957 8.66 20.70 -36.04
C VAL A 957 10.09 20.26 -36.39
N LEU A 958 10.36 18.96 -36.30
CA LEU A 958 11.68 18.40 -36.61
C LEU A 958 12.10 18.64 -38.06
N ASN A 959 11.18 18.59 -39.03
CA ASN A 959 11.46 18.85 -40.44
C ASN A 959 11.94 20.28 -40.69
N ALA A 960 11.51 21.25 -39.90
CA ALA A 960 11.92 22.65 -40.02
C ALA A 960 13.33 22.94 -39.47
N LEU A 961 13.95 22.00 -38.74
CA LEU A 961 15.28 22.17 -38.16
C LEU A 961 16.40 21.86 -39.16
N ASP A 962 17.44 22.69 -39.18
CA ASP A 962 18.64 22.46 -40.01
C ASP A 962 19.45 21.25 -39.52
N ASN A 963 19.64 21.14 -38.20
CA ASN A 963 20.31 20.01 -37.55
C ASN A 963 19.27 19.20 -36.77
N LYS A 964 19.25 17.88 -36.98
CA LYS A 964 18.28 17.01 -36.33
C LYS A 964 18.77 16.64 -34.92
N PRO A 965 17.91 16.72 -33.89
CA PRO A 965 18.24 16.25 -32.57
C PRO A 965 18.20 14.71 -32.51
N LEU A 966 18.95 14.13 -31.58
CA LEU A 966 18.77 12.73 -31.21
C LEU A 966 17.54 12.63 -30.30
N LEU A 967 16.61 11.72 -30.62
CA LEU A 967 15.45 11.43 -29.78
C LEU A 967 15.80 10.33 -28.76
N ILE A 968 15.60 10.60 -27.48
CA ILE A 968 15.86 9.64 -26.40
C ILE A 968 14.52 9.24 -25.78
N ILE A 969 14.14 7.98 -25.96
CA ILE A 969 13.00 7.33 -25.31
C ILE A 969 13.48 6.86 -23.93
N SER A 970 13.01 7.49 -22.85
CA SER A 970 13.36 7.05 -21.50
C SER A 970 12.34 6.01 -21.02
N SER A 971 12.74 4.74 -20.88
CA SER A 971 11.84 3.64 -20.51
C SER A 971 12.52 2.47 -19.81
N ASP A 972 11.96 2.08 -18.66
CA ASP A 972 12.05 0.71 -18.14
C ASP A 972 10.95 -0.18 -18.77
N MET A 973 11.05 -1.50 -18.57
CA MET A 973 10.13 -2.50 -19.12
C MET A 973 9.09 -2.95 -18.08
N HIS A 974 8.72 -4.23 -18.01
CA HIS A 974 7.74 -4.72 -17.04
C HIS A 974 8.26 -4.61 -15.60
N HIS A 975 7.35 -4.26 -14.69
CA HIS A 975 7.62 -4.07 -13.28
C HIS A 975 7.00 -5.17 -12.43
N PHE A 976 7.80 -5.64 -11.46
CA PHE A 976 7.35 -6.38 -10.28
C PHE A 976 6.75 -7.77 -10.54
N GLY A 977 7.05 -8.39 -11.66
CA GLY A 977 6.85 -9.83 -11.90
C GLY A 977 8.04 -10.67 -11.47
N THR A 978 7.91 -12.00 -11.51
CA THR A 978 9.08 -12.88 -11.42
C THR A 978 9.97 -12.70 -12.64
N GLN A 979 11.22 -13.14 -12.58
CA GLN A 979 12.12 -13.05 -13.73
C GLN A 979 11.54 -13.74 -14.97
N GLU A 980 10.89 -14.88 -14.83
CA GLU A 980 10.28 -15.61 -15.95
C GLU A 980 9.13 -14.83 -16.57
N VAL A 981 8.27 -14.23 -15.73
CA VAL A 981 7.15 -13.38 -16.19
C VAL A 981 7.67 -12.13 -16.89
N ASN A 982 8.62 -11.43 -16.30
CA ASN A 982 9.27 -10.27 -16.90
C ASN A 982 9.91 -10.63 -18.24
N ASN A 983 10.73 -11.68 -18.29
CA ASN A 983 11.37 -12.12 -19.52
C ASN A 983 10.33 -12.42 -20.61
N SER A 984 9.23 -13.09 -20.28
CA SER A 984 8.17 -13.41 -21.24
C SER A 984 7.47 -12.15 -21.77
N LEU A 985 7.02 -11.26 -20.88
CA LEU A 985 6.28 -10.05 -21.24
C LEU A 985 7.18 -9.03 -21.96
N ASP A 986 8.39 -8.80 -21.46
CA ASP A 986 9.33 -7.85 -22.05
C ASP A 986 9.74 -8.28 -23.45
N ARG A 987 9.94 -9.59 -23.68
CA ARG A 987 10.27 -10.11 -25.02
C ARG A 987 9.13 -9.90 -26.01
N LYS A 988 7.86 -9.91 -25.59
CA LYS A 988 6.73 -9.53 -26.45
C LYS A 988 6.81 -8.04 -26.85
N ALA A 989 7.04 -7.15 -25.88
CA ALA A 989 7.17 -5.71 -26.16
C ALA A 989 8.39 -5.40 -27.06
N ILE A 990 9.56 -5.98 -26.76
CA ILE A 990 10.77 -5.85 -27.57
C ILE A 990 10.55 -6.44 -28.97
N GLY A 991 9.85 -7.57 -29.08
CA GLY A 991 9.45 -8.15 -30.36
C GLY A 991 8.60 -7.21 -31.20
N ALA A 992 7.66 -6.49 -30.59
CA ALA A 992 6.85 -5.48 -31.26
C ALA A 992 7.67 -4.22 -31.63
N MET A 993 8.66 -3.83 -30.84
CA MET A 993 9.61 -2.78 -31.25
C MET A 993 10.41 -3.20 -32.50
N HIS A 994 10.85 -4.46 -32.56
CA HIS A 994 11.62 -5.01 -33.68
C HIS A 994 10.81 -5.17 -34.98
N SER A 995 9.48 -5.23 -34.91
CA SER A 995 8.63 -5.24 -36.12
C SER A 995 8.53 -3.87 -36.80
N LEU A 996 9.00 -2.82 -36.12
CA LEU A 996 8.93 -1.43 -36.55
C LEU A 996 7.49 -0.91 -36.69
N ASP A 997 6.54 -1.53 -36.00
CA ASP A 997 5.13 -1.17 -36.03
C ASP A 997 4.70 -0.55 -34.67
N PRO A 998 4.51 0.78 -34.61
CA PRO A 998 4.11 1.48 -33.38
C PRO A 998 2.71 1.07 -32.87
N GLU A 999 1.77 0.75 -33.76
CA GLU A 999 0.42 0.32 -33.40
C GLU A 999 0.49 -1.07 -32.76
N GLN A 1000 1.28 -1.98 -33.34
CA GLN A 1000 1.53 -3.29 -32.75
C GLN A 1000 2.15 -3.20 -31.35
N LEU A 1001 3.10 -2.27 -31.12
CA LEU A 1001 3.66 -2.04 -29.79
C LEU A 1001 2.59 -1.59 -28.79
N PHE A 1002 1.78 -0.59 -29.17
CA PHE A 1002 0.70 -0.06 -28.33
C PHE A 1002 -0.27 -1.18 -27.92
N ASP A 1003 -0.75 -1.96 -28.89
CA ASP A 1003 -1.70 -3.05 -28.68
C ASP A 1003 -1.08 -4.18 -27.86
N THR A 1004 0.17 -4.55 -28.13
CA THR A 1004 0.87 -5.60 -27.39
C THR A 1004 0.99 -5.24 -25.92
N VAL A 1005 1.43 -4.02 -25.62
CA VAL A 1005 1.58 -3.53 -24.24
C VAL A 1005 0.24 -3.45 -23.53
N LYS A 1006 -0.79 -2.88 -24.16
CA LYS A 1006 -2.14 -2.74 -23.56
C LYS A 1006 -2.81 -4.10 -23.33
N THR A 1007 -2.80 -4.99 -24.32
CA THR A 1007 -3.50 -6.29 -24.28
C THR A 1007 -2.87 -7.25 -23.27
N ASN A 1008 -1.54 -7.25 -23.18
CA ASN A 1008 -0.79 -8.09 -22.25
C ASN A 1008 -0.57 -7.42 -20.88
N HIS A 1009 -1.11 -6.22 -20.64
CA HIS A 1009 -0.92 -5.43 -19.42
C HIS A 1009 0.55 -5.29 -19.01
N ILE A 1010 1.42 -5.01 -19.98
CA ILE A 1010 2.84 -4.83 -19.72
C ILE A 1010 3.02 -3.46 -19.07
N SER A 1011 3.57 -3.41 -17.86
CA SER A 1011 3.83 -2.17 -17.12
C SER A 1011 5.06 -1.40 -17.63
N MET A 1012 5.30 -1.42 -18.95
CA MET A 1012 6.36 -0.65 -19.61
C MET A 1012 6.05 0.84 -19.48
N CYS A 1013 6.87 1.57 -18.74
CA CYS A 1013 6.58 2.96 -18.38
C CYS A 1013 6.66 3.90 -19.60
N GLY A 1014 7.65 3.72 -20.47
CA GLY A 1014 7.87 4.57 -21.65
C GLY A 1014 7.18 4.09 -22.93
N MET A 1015 6.09 3.33 -22.85
CA MET A 1015 5.36 2.87 -24.05
C MET A 1015 4.86 4.03 -24.91
N ILE A 1016 4.27 5.07 -24.31
CA ILE A 1016 3.77 6.25 -25.05
C ILE A 1016 4.91 7.01 -25.75
N PRO A 1017 6.02 7.37 -25.06
CA PRO A 1017 7.22 7.89 -25.72
C PRO A 1017 7.73 7.01 -26.86
N ALA A 1018 7.78 5.68 -26.68
CA ALA A 1018 8.27 4.76 -27.71
C ALA A 1018 7.39 4.76 -28.97
N VAL A 1019 6.07 4.66 -28.81
CA VAL A 1019 5.11 4.70 -29.93
C VAL A 1019 5.23 6.02 -30.71
N ILE A 1020 5.29 7.15 -30.01
CA ILE A 1020 5.42 8.47 -30.64
C ILE A 1020 6.72 8.59 -31.42
N VAL A 1021 7.85 8.20 -30.82
CA VAL A 1021 9.16 8.31 -31.49
C VAL A 1021 9.23 7.36 -32.68
N MET A 1022 8.81 6.10 -32.54
CA MET A 1022 8.79 5.16 -33.66
C MET A 1022 7.92 5.66 -34.81
N GLN A 1023 6.70 6.14 -34.53
CA GLN A 1023 5.82 6.70 -35.55
C GLN A 1023 6.46 7.93 -36.22
N THR A 1024 7.06 8.83 -35.42
CA THR A 1024 7.75 10.03 -35.94
C THR A 1024 8.88 9.65 -36.90
N LEU A 1025 9.70 8.65 -36.55
CA LEU A 1025 10.79 8.18 -37.41
C LEU A 1025 10.28 7.46 -38.66
N LEU A 1026 9.20 6.68 -38.54
CA LEU A 1026 8.58 5.97 -39.65
C LEU A 1026 8.01 6.97 -40.68
N ASP A 1027 7.33 8.02 -40.22
CA ASP A 1027 6.82 9.11 -41.07
C ASP A 1027 7.94 9.89 -41.77
N ARG A 1028 9.17 9.81 -41.26
CA ARG A 1028 10.38 10.44 -41.80
C ARG A 1028 11.17 9.52 -42.75
N GLY A 1029 10.85 8.23 -42.78
CA GLY A 1029 11.69 7.22 -43.46
C GLY A 1029 13.03 6.98 -42.76
N GLU A 1030 13.11 7.30 -41.46
CA GLU A 1030 14.30 7.19 -40.61
C GLU A 1030 14.20 5.99 -39.62
N LEU A 1031 13.22 5.10 -39.83
CA LEU A 1031 13.08 3.85 -39.08
C LEU A 1031 13.05 2.66 -40.04
N ASN A 1032 14.20 2.02 -40.19
CA ASN A 1032 14.46 0.83 -40.99
C ASN A 1032 14.97 -0.34 -40.13
N GLN A 1033 15.47 -0.06 -38.93
CA GLN A 1033 16.06 -1.03 -38.02
C GLN A 1033 15.91 -0.60 -36.56
N CYS A 1034 15.61 -1.57 -35.70
CA CYS A 1034 15.67 -1.44 -34.26
C CYS A 1034 16.63 -2.50 -33.73
N THR A 1035 17.72 -2.09 -33.05
CA THR A 1035 18.81 -2.97 -32.62
C THR A 1035 18.89 -3.01 -31.09
N GLU A 1036 18.73 -4.20 -30.51
CA GLU A 1036 18.95 -4.48 -29.08
C GLU A 1036 20.43 -4.41 -28.72
N VAL A 1037 20.77 -3.47 -27.85
CA VAL A 1037 22.11 -3.34 -27.24
C VAL A 1037 22.25 -4.35 -26.09
N GLY A 1038 21.19 -4.48 -25.30
CA GLY A 1038 21.14 -5.45 -24.22
C GLY A 1038 19.80 -5.46 -23.49
N TYR A 1039 19.60 -6.54 -22.74
CA TYR A 1039 18.45 -6.72 -21.87
C TYR A 1039 18.86 -7.49 -20.62
N TYR A 1040 18.41 -7.02 -19.46
CA TYR A 1040 18.47 -7.78 -18.21
C TYR A 1040 17.45 -7.26 -17.20
N THR A 1041 17.26 -7.98 -16.10
CA THR A 1041 16.37 -7.57 -15.01
C THR A 1041 17.17 -7.08 -13.80
N SER A 1042 16.53 -6.36 -12.88
CA SER A 1042 17.12 -5.98 -11.59
C SER A 1042 17.60 -7.19 -10.77
N GLY A 1043 17.12 -8.40 -11.08
CA GLY A 1043 17.63 -9.66 -10.50
C GLY A 1043 19.12 -9.90 -10.78
N LYS A 1044 19.66 -9.38 -11.89
CA LYS A 1044 21.10 -9.43 -12.20
C LYS A 1044 21.95 -8.78 -11.10
N ILE A 1045 21.45 -7.68 -10.52
CA ILE A 1045 22.16 -6.88 -9.53
C ILE A 1045 21.81 -7.33 -8.10
N THR A 1046 20.53 -7.61 -7.85
CA THR A 1046 20.04 -7.93 -6.50
C THR A 1046 20.22 -9.40 -6.11
N GLY A 1047 20.37 -10.31 -7.09
CA GLY A 1047 20.36 -11.75 -6.86
C GLY A 1047 18.98 -12.33 -6.50
N SER A 1048 17.92 -11.52 -6.57
CA SER A 1048 16.53 -11.94 -6.30
C SER A 1048 15.72 -11.95 -7.60
N TYR A 1049 15.00 -13.05 -7.85
CA TYR A 1049 14.25 -13.28 -9.09
C TYR A 1049 12.73 -13.35 -8.90
N GLU A 1050 12.23 -13.16 -7.68
CA GLU A 1050 10.80 -13.25 -7.38
C GLU A 1050 10.02 -11.98 -7.76
N LYS A 1051 10.69 -10.83 -7.75
CA LYS A 1051 10.09 -9.53 -8.05
C LYS A 1051 11.13 -8.59 -8.66
N VAL A 1052 11.15 -8.49 -9.98
CA VAL A 1052 12.18 -7.75 -10.72
C VAL A 1052 11.59 -6.65 -11.62
N VAL A 1053 12.44 -5.75 -12.08
CA VAL A 1053 12.13 -4.77 -13.14
C VAL A 1053 13.00 -5.12 -14.35
N GLY A 1054 12.42 -5.10 -15.55
CA GLY A 1054 13.17 -5.34 -16.79
C GLY A 1054 13.78 -4.06 -17.35
N TYR A 1055 14.98 -4.16 -17.92
CA TYR A 1055 15.70 -3.06 -18.56
C TYR A 1055 16.10 -3.47 -19.98
N CYS A 1056 15.83 -2.62 -20.95
CA CYS A 1056 16.19 -2.84 -22.35
C CYS A 1056 16.83 -1.58 -22.93
N GLY A 1057 17.91 -1.76 -23.69
CA GLY A 1057 18.58 -0.69 -24.43
C GLY A 1057 18.43 -0.91 -25.93
N LEU A 1058 17.95 0.09 -26.67
CA LEU A 1058 17.74 -0.01 -28.12
C LEU A 1058 18.35 1.16 -28.88
N VAL A 1059 18.78 0.91 -30.11
CA VAL A 1059 19.11 1.95 -31.12
C VAL A 1059 18.17 1.83 -32.31
N LEU A 1060 17.57 2.94 -32.73
CA LEU A 1060 16.57 3.04 -33.78
C LEU A 1060 17.08 3.92 -34.94
N ASN A 1061 17.14 3.35 -36.14
CA ASN A 1061 17.73 3.91 -37.38
C ASN A 1061 16.91 3.57 -38.61
#